data_AF-A0A535Z172-F1
#
_entry.id   AF-A0A535Z172-F1
#
_cell.length_a   1.000
_cell.length_b   1.000
_cell.length_c   1.000
_cell.angle_alpha   90.00
_cell.angle_beta   90.00
_cell.angle_gamma   90.00
#
_symmetry.space_group_name_H-M   'P 1'
#
loop_
_entity.id
_entity.type
_entity.pdbx_description
1 polymer ?
#
loop_
_entity_poly.entity_id
_entity_poly.type
_entity_poly.pdbx_seq_one_letter_code
_entity_poly.pdbx_strand_id
1 'polypeptide(L)'
;MFKITKFRAGVIVLVVLGALFVDGYALIYRYFVAHQPLGTQLTSIPNIAGHNIYLPRGLDLQGGTELVIAVCKGANNPPGAGCRQGPPNGASVSSAQQATLPILRQRVNSLGVSEAVVAAQGSDQILVQLPGVGLQQAVATVGTTAKLYFALPVQGAPNASNPTFIADQQNHYNPSQLANPLDYPTGFHWKIDTNIDASDVISAQANPDPNTGQPSVDITFNAHGATEWSKITTAAYSVYQTNQSSPLAQIAIFLDNDVISAPFVTGGGQTNQTMITGRFTNEQASTLASQISAGALPAEIGTVQATTVSATLGSSTVQASIIAGAVGLLIVIIFMIAYYRFPGVLATIALLIYAAIVLAVFKLIPVTLSLAGLAGFVLSVGMAVDANVLIFERTRDELRHGRSVPLAVETGFRRAFPAIRDSNISTIIATAVLFAFGQEVVKGFALTLMIGVAVSFFTAITITRSLFALVLRRHVGRNPSLYTQIHEEYEAQPPRGRFDIVRARNWYFAGSLAIIIPGILAIIIWGFNLGIDFRGGNRIDVGLTQPASQTQVAAVVNGVASDLRPMVIAEGNNHFAISTLPSSIDRVEQIDTAMAHKFTIATDPKTKQPDIVVQQVGPTIASSLVQSAIILIIVSAALIALYLAFAFRRQRAISPWRFSACTFLKLLHDVFVLAGLWAILGHFSDLGQVDSLFVTAILTSVAFSIHDTIVVFDRVRENLRVGPRLTFDQVINLSTVQTMTRSLNTSLTVIFVLLARGVGEVACTTPGGVRPTSPGAGTHRLAGRVREIPRNTP
;
A
#
# COMPACT_ATOMS: atom_id res chain seq x y z
N MET A 1 5.20 10.36 45.00
CA MET A 1 4.20 9.29 45.26
C MET A 1 3.24 9.23 44.07
N PHE A 2 3.38 8.17 43.26
CA PHE A 2 2.49 7.79 42.16
C PHE A 2 0.99 7.77 42.53
N LYS A 3 0.31 8.93 42.57
CA LYS A 3 -1.15 8.97 42.66
C LYS A 3 -1.72 8.95 41.24
N ILE A 4 -2.30 7.82 40.84
CA ILE A 4 -3.23 7.79 39.72
C ILE A 4 -4.49 8.53 40.18
N THR A 5 -4.86 9.60 39.49
CA THR A 5 -6.15 10.26 39.74
C THR A 5 -7.26 9.32 39.32
N LYS A 6 -8.39 9.31 40.04
CA LYS A 6 -9.57 8.50 39.67
C LYS A 6 -9.97 8.74 38.21
N PHE A 7 -9.83 9.98 37.74
CA PHE A 7 -10.02 10.36 36.35
C PHE A 7 -9.11 9.60 35.37
N ARG A 8 -7.79 9.57 35.61
CA ARG A 8 -6.85 8.84 34.74
C ARG A 8 -7.11 7.34 34.73
N ALA A 9 -7.45 6.75 35.87
CA ALA A 9 -7.85 5.35 35.94
C ALA A 9 -9.12 5.09 35.13
N GLY A 10 -10.12 5.97 35.23
CA GLY A 10 -11.36 5.89 34.45
C GLY A 10 -11.10 5.97 32.95
N VAL A 11 -10.26 6.91 32.49
CA VAL A 11 -9.88 7.03 31.07
C VAL A 11 -9.19 5.76 30.57
N ILE A 12 -8.27 5.18 31.34
CA ILE A 12 -7.59 3.94 30.95
C ILE A 12 -8.58 2.79 30.78
N VAL A 13 -9.46 2.60 31.77
CA VAL A 13 -10.47 1.53 31.72
C VAL A 13 -11.39 1.73 30.52
N LEU A 14 -11.84 2.95 30.27
CA LEU A 14 -12.68 3.29 29.13
C LEU A 14 -11.98 3.00 27.80
N VAL A 15 -10.72 3.40 27.64
CA VAL A 15 -9.96 3.15 26.39
C VAL A 15 -9.73 1.66 26.18
N VAL A 16 -9.35 0.91 27.22
CA VAL A 16 -9.08 -0.53 27.10
C VAL A 16 -10.37 -1.31 26.83
N LEU A 17 -11.44 -1.04 27.57
CA LEU A 17 -12.74 -1.69 27.34
C LEU A 17 -13.33 -1.29 25.99
N GLY A 18 -13.19 -0.03 25.58
CA GLY A 18 -13.59 0.44 24.26
C GLY A 18 -12.85 -0.29 23.14
N ALA A 19 -11.53 -0.46 23.26
CA ALA A 19 -10.74 -1.21 22.29
C ALA A 19 -11.19 -2.68 22.20
N LEU A 20 -11.34 -3.36 23.35
CA LEU A 20 -11.82 -4.74 23.39
C LEU A 20 -13.25 -4.87 22.83
N PHE A 21 -14.11 -3.89 23.08
CA PHE A 21 -15.47 -3.86 22.55
C PHE A 21 -15.46 -3.74 21.02
N VAL A 22 -14.71 -2.78 20.47
CA VAL A 22 -14.55 -2.61 19.01
C VAL A 22 -13.98 -3.88 18.39
N ASP A 23 -12.97 -4.47 19.02
CA ASP A 23 -12.33 -5.67 18.50
C ASP A 23 -13.26 -6.89 18.51
N GLY A 24 -14.03 -7.05 19.58
CA GLY A 24 -15.02 -8.10 19.75
C GLY A 24 -16.37 -7.81 19.06
N TYR A 25 -16.56 -6.60 18.51
CA TYR A 25 -17.86 -6.17 18.00
C TYR A 25 -18.36 -7.08 16.88
N ALA A 26 -17.47 -7.56 16.00
CA ALA A 26 -17.85 -8.50 14.94
C ALA A 26 -18.45 -9.80 15.50
N LEU A 27 -17.96 -10.30 16.65
CA LEU A 27 -18.53 -11.48 17.32
C LEU A 27 -19.89 -11.17 17.96
N ILE A 28 -20.01 -9.98 18.58
CA ILE A 28 -21.27 -9.51 19.17
C ILE A 28 -22.33 -9.34 18.08
N TYR A 29 -22.00 -8.62 17.01
CA TYR A 29 -22.87 -8.40 15.86
C TYR A 29 -23.29 -9.72 15.22
N ARG A 30 -22.37 -10.67 15.06
CA ARG A 30 -22.66 -12.00 14.54
C ARG A 30 -23.69 -12.75 15.39
N TYR A 31 -23.53 -12.73 16.71
CA TYR A 31 -24.38 -13.49 17.63
C TYR A 31 -25.75 -12.81 17.84
N PHE A 32 -25.76 -11.50 18.08
CA PHE A 32 -26.95 -10.75 18.49
C PHE A 32 -27.71 -10.09 17.34
N VAL A 33 -27.06 -9.77 16.22
CA VAL A 33 -27.69 -9.07 15.08
C VAL A 33 -27.88 -10.02 13.91
N ALA A 34 -26.79 -10.62 13.42
CA ALA A 34 -26.85 -11.49 12.25
C ALA A 34 -27.37 -12.91 12.54
N HIS A 35 -27.42 -13.31 13.82
CA HIS A 35 -27.84 -14.65 14.27
C HIS A 35 -27.12 -15.80 13.52
N GLN A 36 -25.81 -15.65 13.28
CA GLN A 36 -25.02 -16.60 12.49
C GLN A 36 -24.06 -17.45 13.35
N PRO A 37 -23.95 -18.77 13.10
CA PRO A 37 -23.05 -19.65 13.85
C PRO A 37 -21.59 -19.26 13.62
N LEU A 38 -20.67 -19.47 14.58
CA LEU A 38 -19.23 -19.15 14.41
C LEU A 38 -18.62 -19.95 13.24
N GLY A 39 -17.81 -19.28 12.40
CA GLY A 39 -17.04 -19.90 11.30
C GLY A 39 -17.55 -19.65 9.87
N THR A 40 -18.80 -19.22 9.67
CA THR A 40 -19.32 -18.73 8.37
C THR A 40 -18.85 -17.30 8.03
N GLN A 41 -18.88 -16.91 6.75
CA GLN A 41 -18.69 -15.50 6.34
C GLN A 41 -19.91 -14.68 6.78
N LEU A 42 -19.68 -13.48 7.32
CA LEU A 42 -20.74 -12.54 7.69
C LEU A 42 -21.45 -12.05 6.42
N THR A 43 -22.77 -12.17 6.38
CA THR A 43 -23.58 -11.72 5.23
C THR A 43 -23.82 -10.21 5.23
N SER A 44 -23.59 -9.54 6.36
CA SER A 44 -23.71 -8.09 6.51
C SER A 44 -22.53 -7.52 7.28
N ILE A 45 -22.09 -6.33 6.87
CA ILE A 45 -20.93 -5.65 7.46
C ILE A 45 -21.31 -5.16 8.86
N PRO A 46 -20.54 -5.51 9.92
CA PRO A 46 -20.79 -4.99 11.26
C PRO A 46 -20.75 -3.46 11.25
N ASN A 47 -21.78 -2.80 11.76
CA ASN A 47 -21.87 -1.34 11.76
C ASN A 47 -22.18 -0.81 13.17
N ILE A 48 -21.53 0.30 13.56
CA ILE A 48 -21.84 1.08 14.77
C ILE A 48 -22.14 2.52 14.33
N ALA A 49 -23.37 2.98 14.56
CA ALA A 49 -23.77 4.37 14.32
C ALA A 49 -23.45 4.90 12.90
N GLY A 50 -23.61 4.06 11.87
CA GLY A 50 -23.29 4.42 10.49
C GLY A 50 -21.85 4.12 10.07
N HIS A 51 -20.96 3.79 11.00
CA HIS A 51 -19.58 3.38 10.70
C HIS A 51 -19.44 1.86 10.62
N ASN A 52 -18.95 1.38 9.49
CA ASN A 52 -18.63 -0.03 9.32
C ASN A 52 -17.36 -0.39 10.12
N ILE A 53 -17.47 -1.38 10.99
CA ILE A 53 -16.40 -1.85 11.88
C ILE A 53 -15.78 -3.12 11.30
N TYR A 54 -14.84 -2.92 10.39
CA TYR A 54 -14.02 -3.97 9.82
C TYR A 54 -12.63 -3.40 9.50
N LEU A 55 -11.69 -4.26 9.11
CA LEU A 55 -10.41 -3.84 8.58
C LEU A 55 -10.48 -3.87 7.05
N PRO A 56 -10.56 -2.72 6.36
CA PRO A 56 -10.45 -2.66 4.91
C PRO A 56 -9.12 -3.29 4.49
N ARG A 57 -9.13 -4.09 3.43
CA ARG A 57 -7.94 -4.78 2.94
C ARG A 57 -7.41 -4.06 1.71
N GLY A 58 -6.09 -3.95 1.61
CA GLY A 58 -5.41 -3.50 0.40
C GLY A 58 -5.55 -4.53 -0.72
N LEU A 59 -5.35 -4.08 -1.96
CA LEU A 59 -5.41 -4.93 -3.15
C LEU A 59 -4.42 -6.11 -3.07
N ASP A 60 -3.28 -5.89 -2.44
CA ASP A 60 -2.25 -6.89 -2.20
C ASP A 60 -2.65 -7.99 -1.21
N LEU A 61 -3.70 -7.78 -0.39
CA LEU A 61 -4.24 -8.82 0.51
C LEU A 61 -5.47 -9.52 -0.05
N GLN A 62 -6.25 -8.85 -0.90
CA GLN A 62 -7.54 -9.37 -1.40
C GLN A 62 -7.52 -9.77 -2.88
N GLY A 63 -6.50 -9.37 -3.63
CA GLY A 63 -6.40 -9.52 -5.08
C GLY A 63 -7.25 -8.49 -5.84
N GLY A 64 -6.93 -8.32 -7.11
CA GLY A 64 -7.61 -7.41 -8.05
C GLY A 64 -6.63 -6.56 -8.85
N THR A 65 -7.11 -5.46 -9.42
CA THR A 65 -6.32 -4.60 -10.31
C THR A 65 -6.23 -3.15 -9.80
N GLU A 66 -5.03 -2.60 -9.84
CA GLU A 66 -4.71 -1.19 -9.67
C GLU A 66 -4.30 -0.61 -11.02
N LEU A 67 -4.89 0.52 -11.40
CA LEU A 67 -4.57 1.28 -12.60
C LEU A 67 -4.17 2.69 -12.19
N VAL A 68 -3.07 3.19 -12.75
CA VAL A 68 -2.74 4.61 -12.74
C VAL A 68 -3.06 5.17 -14.10
N ILE A 69 -4.05 6.05 -14.13
CA ILE A 69 -4.60 6.66 -15.34
C ILE A 69 -4.07 8.09 -15.43
N ALA A 70 -3.33 8.42 -16.46
CA ALA A 70 -2.89 9.78 -16.74
C ALA A 70 -3.94 10.54 -17.55
N VAL A 71 -4.16 11.79 -17.19
CA VAL A 71 -4.86 12.76 -18.04
C VAL A 71 -3.87 13.26 -19.08
N CYS A 72 -4.26 13.19 -20.34
CA CYS A 72 -3.38 13.47 -21.46
C CYS A 72 -3.16 14.99 -21.61
N LYS A 73 -1.96 15.35 -22.07
CA LYS A 73 -1.39 16.70 -22.22
C LYS A 73 -1.05 17.03 -23.68
N GLY A 74 -1.52 16.23 -24.65
CA GLY A 74 -1.20 16.40 -26.06
C GLY A 74 0.27 16.09 -26.39
N ALA A 75 0.99 17.06 -26.95
CA ALA A 75 2.39 16.89 -27.36
C ALA A 75 3.35 16.52 -26.21
N ASN A 76 2.95 16.78 -24.96
CA ASN A 76 3.73 16.47 -23.75
C ASN A 76 3.24 15.20 -23.04
N ASN A 77 2.57 14.29 -23.76
CA ASN A 77 2.06 13.05 -23.19
C ASN A 77 3.18 12.14 -22.66
N PRO A 78 2.96 11.46 -21.52
CA PRO A 78 3.88 10.42 -21.09
C PRO A 78 3.96 9.30 -22.13
N PRO A 79 5.17 8.83 -22.52
CA PRO A 79 5.34 7.72 -23.45
C PRO A 79 4.62 6.47 -22.92
N GLY A 80 3.84 5.82 -23.78
CA GLY A 80 3.10 4.60 -23.43
C GLY A 80 1.69 4.83 -22.86
N ALA A 81 1.25 6.07 -22.66
CA ALA A 81 -0.10 6.36 -22.20
C ALA A 81 -1.20 6.01 -23.22
N GLY A 82 -0.85 5.79 -24.50
CA GLY A 82 -1.80 5.40 -25.53
C GLY A 82 -2.74 6.50 -26.02
N CYS A 83 -2.57 7.74 -25.54
CA CYS A 83 -3.44 8.87 -25.86
C CYS A 83 -2.73 10.01 -26.61
N ARG A 84 -3.49 10.89 -27.27
CA ARG A 84 -2.96 11.88 -28.23
C ARG A 84 -3.33 13.35 -27.96
N GLN A 85 -4.45 13.62 -27.32
CA GLN A 85 -5.00 14.98 -27.16
C GLN A 85 -4.94 15.45 -25.70
N GLY A 86 -4.73 16.75 -25.52
CA GLY A 86 -4.79 17.39 -24.19
C GLY A 86 -6.22 17.78 -23.82
N PRO A 87 -6.45 18.40 -22.65
CA PRO A 87 -7.77 18.91 -22.30
C PRO A 87 -8.24 19.95 -23.34
N PRO A 88 -9.52 19.91 -23.75
CA PRO A 88 -10.07 20.84 -24.73
C PRO A 88 -10.09 22.27 -24.18
N ASN A 89 -10.16 23.25 -25.07
CA ASN A 89 -10.35 24.68 -24.76
C ASN A 89 -9.29 25.30 -23.83
N GLY A 90 -8.08 24.74 -23.76
CA GLY A 90 -7.00 25.24 -22.90
C GLY A 90 -7.21 25.00 -21.41
N ALA A 91 -8.13 24.10 -21.03
CA ALA A 91 -8.33 23.70 -19.65
C ALA A 91 -7.04 23.14 -19.04
N SER A 92 -6.82 23.41 -17.75
CA SER A 92 -5.66 22.85 -17.06
C SER A 92 -5.80 21.34 -16.90
N VAL A 93 -4.67 20.62 -16.90
CA VAL A 93 -4.66 19.17 -16.65
C VAL A 93 -5.28 18.83 -15.29
N SER A 94 -5.05 19.66 -14.27
CA SER A 94 -5.63 19.43 -12.94
C SER A 94 -7.15 19.64 -12.90
N SER A 95 -7.68 20.63 -13.62
CA SER A 95 -9.14 20.79 -13.72
C SER A 95 -9.79 19.64 -14.47
N ALA A 96 -9.13 19.15 -15.54
CA ALA A 96 -9.59 17.98 -16.27
C ALA A 96 -9.56 16.72 -15.40
N GLN A 97 -8.48 16.51 -14.64
CA GLN A 97 -8.37 15.44 -13.65
C GLN A 97 -9.52 15.48 -12.63
N GLN A 98 -9.82 16.65 -12.06
CA GLN A 98 -10.91 16.80 -11.10
C GLN A 98 -12.29 16.50 -11.71
N ALA A 99 -12.50 16.88 -12.96
CA ALA A 99 -13.73 16.59 -13.70
C ALA A 99 -13.85 15.11 -14.11
N THR A 100 -12.73 14.42 -14.34
CA THR A 100 -12.68 12.98 -14.66
C THR A 100 -12.96 12.10 -13.44
N LEU A 101 -12.58 12.51 -12.23
CA LEU A 101 -12.79 11.73 -10.99
C LEU A 101 -14.23 11.23 -10.78
N PRO A 102 -15.29 12.07 -10.84
CA PRO A 102 -16.67 11.59 -10.65
C PRO A 102 -17.11 10.60 -11.73
N ILE A 103 -16.66 10.78 -12.98
CA ILE A 103 -16.97 9.86 -14.09
C ILE A 103 -16.31 8.49 -13.84
N LEU A 104 -15.03 8.47 -13.48
CA LEU A 104 -14.35 7.21 -13.14
C LEU A 104 -14.98 6.54 -11.91
N ARG A 105 -15.40 7.30 -10.89
CA ARG A 105 -16.15 6.74 -9.75
C ARG A 105 -17.45 6.07 -10.19
N GLN A 106 -18.18 6.68 -11.11
CA GLN A 106 -19.41 6.09 -11.66
C GLN A 106 -19.14 4.79 -12.43
N ARG A 107 -18.10 4.77 -13.28
CA ARG A 107 -17.68 3.54 -14.01
C ARG A 107 -17.25 2.42 -13.07
N VAL A 108 -16.58 2.79 -11.98
CA VAL A 108 -16.17 1.84 -10.95
C VAL A 108 -17.39 1.31 -10.18
N ASN A 109 -18.34 2.17 -9.84
CA ASN A 109 -19.57 1.76 -9.18
C ASN A 109 -20.43 0.84 -10.07
N SER A 110 -20.44 1.04 -11.39
CA SER A 110 -21.17 0.16 -12.32
C SER A 110 -20.60 -1.25 -12.41
N LEU A 111 -19.33 -1.46 -12.03
CA LEU A 111 -18.75 -2.80 -11.91
C LEU A 111 -19.31 -3.59 -10.71
N GLY A 112 -20.08 -2.95 -9.83
CA GLY A 112 -20.59 -3.56 -8.60
C GLY A 112 -19.48 -3.87 -7.58
N VAL A 113 -18.30 -3.27 -7.75
CA VAL A 113 -17.13 -3.53 -6.91
C VAL A 113 -17.26 -2.75 -5.62
N SER A 114 -17.31 -3.47 -4.51
CA SER A 114 -17.26 -2.86 -3.19
C SER A 114 -15.84 -2.41 -2.87
N GLU A 115 -15.69 -1.27 -2.21
CA GLU A 115 -14.39 -0.75 -1.70
C GLU A 115 -13.38 -0.31 -2.76
N ALA A 116 -13.83 -0.06 -4.00
CA ALA A 116 -12.96 0.50 -5.00
C ALA A 116 -12.54 1.94 -4.67
N VAL A 117 -11.27 2.26 -4.92
CA VAL A 117 -10.68 3.57 -4.60
C VAL A 117 -10.41 4.30 -5.89
N VAL A 118 -10.96 5.52 -6.03
CA VAL A 118 -10.67 6.45 -7.13
C VAL A 118 -10.20 7.77 -6.55
N ALA A 119 -8.91 8.03 -6.68
CA ALA A 119 -8.23 9.17 -6.07
C ALA A 119 -7.31 9.88 -7.05
N ALA A 120 -7.24 11.21 -6.96
CA ALA A 120 -6.23 11.98 -7.68
C ALA A 120 -4.84 11.67 -7.11
N GLN A 121 -3.88 11.45 -8.00
CA GLN A 121 -2.47 11.27 -7.71
C GLN A 121 -1.68 12.38 -8.44
N GLY A 122 -0.98 13.22 -7.68
CA GLY A 122 -0.31 14.39 -8.26
C GLY A 122 -1.28 15.35 -8.96
N SER A 123 -0.81 16.02 -10.02
CA SER A 123 -1.59 17.03 -10.77
C SER A 123 -2.18 16.52 -12.09
N ASP A 124 -1.87 15.28 -12.47
CA ASP A 124 -2.18 14.73 -13.80
C ASP A 124 -2.51 13.23 -13.82
N GLN A 125 -2.53 12.54 -12.67
CA GLN A 125 -2.79 11.11 -12.62
C GLN A 125 -3.98 10.78 -11.71
N ILE A 126 -4.65 9.67 -11.97
CA ILE A 126 -5.76 9.16 -11.18
C ILE A 126 -5.45 7.71 -10.85
N LEU A 127 -5.34 7.42 -9.56
CA LEU A 127 -5.26 6.06 -9.06
C LEU A 127 -6.67 5.45 -9.02
N VAL A 128 -6.80 4.26 -9.59
CA VAL A 128 -8.00 3.43 -9.53
C VAL A 128 -7.61 2.07 -8.97
N GLN A 129 -8.18 1.65 -7.85
CA GLN A 129 -8.03 0.31 -7.28
C GLN A 129 -9.36 -0.43 -7.34
N LEU A 130 -9.34 -1.64 -7.90
CA LEU A 130 -10.51 -2.47 -8.19
C LEU A 130 -10.33 -3.86 -7.54
N PRO A 131 -10.74 -4.00 -6.27
CA PRO A 131 -10.72 -5.28 -5.57
C PRO A 131 -11.47 -6.38 -6.33
N GLY A 132 -10.83 -7.53 -6.52
CA GLY A 132 -11.45 -8.70 -7.15
C GLY A 132 -11.74 -8.60 -8.66
N VAL A 133 -11.38 -7.49 -9.32
CA VAL A 133 -11.51 -7.32 -10.78
C VAL A 133 -10.20 -7.70 -11.45
N GLY A 134 -10.27 -8.45 -12.56
CA GLY A 134 -9.10 -8.80 -13.37
C GLY A 134 -8.65 -7.67 -14.29
N LEU A 135 -7.39 -7.72 -14.74
CA LEU A 135 -6.74 -6.64 -15.51
C LEU A 135 -7.54 -6.23 -16.75
N GLN A 136 -7.97 -7.20 -17.56
CA GLN A 136 -8.67 -6.93 -18.82
C GLN A 136 -9.99 -6.20 -18.57
N GLN A 137 -10.80 -6.68 -17.63
CA GLN A 137 -12.08 -6.06 -17.28
C GLN A 137 -11.88 -4.65 -16.71
N ALA A 138 -10.86 -4.47 -15.87
CA ALA A 138 -10.51 -3.17 -15.29
C ALA A 138 -10.12 -2.14 -16.37
N VAL A 139 -9.21 -2.53 -17.28
CA VAL A 139 -8.73 -1.66 -18.35
C VAL A 139 -9.86 -1.33 -19.34
N ALA A 140 -10.65 -2.33 -19.75
CA ALA A 140 -11.76 -2.13 -20.68
C ALA A 140 -12.84 -1.20 -20.15
N THR A 141 -13.09 -1.22 -18.83
CA THR A 141 -14.17 -0.42 -18.22
C THR A 141 -13.69 0.97 -17.78
N VAL A 142 -12.48 1.05 -17.20
CA VAL A 142 -12.01 2.25 -16.50
C VAL A 142 -10.79 2.87 -17.18
N GLY A 143 -9.95 2.06 -17.83
CA GLY A 143 -8.66 2.48 -18.40
C GLY A 143 -8.70 3.08 -19.80
N THR A 144 -9.85 3.01 -20.51
CA THR A 144 -10.01 3.52 -21.88
C THR A 144 -10.82 4.82 -21.93
N THR A 145 -10.45 5.68 -22.88
CA THR A 145 -11.29 6.83 -23.28
C THR A 145 -12.27 6.32 -24.32
N ALA A 146 -13.47 5.95 -23.88
CA ALA A 146 -14.56 5.78 -24.82
C ALA A 146 -14.91 7.16 -25.41
N LYS A 147 -15.16 7.26 -26.70
CA LYS A 147 -15.55 8.51 -27.37
C LYS A 147 -17.03 8.52 -27.69
N LEU A 148 -17.74 9.53 -27.19
CA LEU A 148 -19.15 9.75 -27.51
C LEU A 148 -19.28 10.48 -28.85
N TYR A 149 -20.15 9.99 -29.73
CA TYR A 149 -20.58 10.74 -30.90
C TYR A 149 -22.10 10.73 -31.03
N PHE A 150 -22.65 11.81 -31.58
CA PHE A 150 -24.05 11.88 -31.96
C PHE A 150 -24.15 11.85 -33.48
N ALA A 151 -25.12 11.12 -34.02
CA ALA A 151 -25.23 10.92 -35.45
C ALA A 151 -26.66 11.06 -35.94
N LEU A 152 -26.78 11.63 -37.13
CA LEU A 152 -28.05 11.85 -37.81
C LEU A 152 -28.24 10.82 -38.93
N PRO A 153 -29.48 10.38 -39.17
CA PRO A 153 -29.80 9.41 -40.20
C PRO A 153 -29.73 10.06 -41.59
N VAL A 154 -29.09 9.40 -42.54
CA VAL A 154 -28.99 9.81 -43.94
C VAL A 154 -29.45 8.65 -44.84
N GLN A 155 -30.16 8.97 -45.92
CA GLN A 155 -30.63 7.95 -46.85
C GLN A 155 -29.47 7.26 -47.58
N GLY A 156 -29.51 5.93 -47.62
CA GLY A 156 -28.52 5.04 -48.21
C GLY A 156 -28.31 3.82 -47.33
N ALA A 157 -28.50 2.60 -47.85
CA ALA A 157 -28.27 1.38 -47.08
C ALA A 157 -26.76 1.08 -47.00
N PRO A 158 -26.21 0.81 -45.81
CA PRO A 158 -24.81 0.42 -45.72
C PRO A 158 -24.66 -1.04 -46.22
N ASN A 159 -23.65 -1.29 -47.05
CA ASN A 159 -23.26 -2.63 -47.48
C ASN A 159 -21.85 -2.92 -46.96
N ALA A 160 -21.68 -3.99 -46.17
CA ALA A 160 -20.39 -4.41 -45.62
C ALA A 160 -19.31 -4.66 -46.69
N SER A 161 -19.69 -4.87 -47.95
CA SER A 161 -18.79 -5.09 -49.08
C SER A 161 -18.34 -3.81 -49.82
N ASN A 162 -18.90 -2.63 -49.52
CA ASN A 162 -18.53 -1.38 -50.18
C ASN A 162 -18.46 -0.18 -49.19
N PRO A 163 -17.25 0.24 -48.77
CA PRO A 163 -17.06 1.27 -47.75
C PRO A 163 -17.42 2.70 -48.17
N THR A 164 -17.79 2.96 -49.44
CA THR A 164 -18.19 4.30 -49.89
C THR A 164 -19.42 4.85 -49.17
N PHE A 165 -20.33 4.00 -48.67
CA PHE A 165 -21.50 4.41 -47.86
C PHE A 165 -21.19 4.66 -46.38
N ILE A 166 -19.97 4.36 -45.93
CA ILE A 166 -19.58 4.42 -44.51
C ILE A 166 -18.58 5.56 -44.26
N ALA A 167 -18.03 6.15 -45.31
CA ALA A 167 -17.06 7.25 -45.20
C ALA A 167 -17.61 8.47 -44.45
N ASP A 168 -18.93 8.70 -44.48
CA ASP A 168 -19.60 9.79 -43.78
C ASP A 168 -19.81 9.52 -42.28
N GLN A 169 -19.64 8.26 -41.84
CA GLN A 169 -19.47 7.87 -40.44
C GLN A 169 -18.04 8.10 -39.93
N GLN A 170 -17.14 8.60 -40.78
CA GLN A 170 -15.73 8.81 -40.45
C GLN A 170 -15.02 7.53 -39.95
N ASN A 171 -15.46 6.36 -40.42
CA ASN A 171 -15.03 5.03 -39.97
C ASN A 171 -15.49 4.61 -38.56
N HIS A 172 -16.48 5.30 -37.98
CA HIS A 172 -17.11 4.88 -36.72
C HIS A 172 -18.25 3.89 -36.98
N TYR A 173 -17.91 2.62 -37.15
CA TYR A 173 -18.90 1.56 -37.35
C TYR A 173 -18.41 0.19 -36.91
N ASN A 174 -19.35 -0.62 -36.40
CA ASN A 174 -19.12 -2.03 -36.10
C ASN A 174 -19.77 -2.92 -37.18
N PRO A 175 -18.96 -3.71 -37.94
CA PRO A 175 -19.45 -4.67 -38.94
C PRO A 175 -20.55 -5.61 -38.46
N SER A 176 -20.56 -5.95 -37.17
CA SER A 176 -21.56 -6.87 -36.58
C SER A 176 -22.93 -6.23 -36.39
N GLN A 177 -23.01 -4.91 -36.20
CA GLN A 177 -24.28 -4.19 -35.98
C GLN A 177 -24.96 -3.76 -37.28
N LEU A 178 -24.22 -3.70 -38.39
CA LEU A 178 -24.72 -3.30 -39.71
C LEU A 178 -25.91 -4.12 -40.21
N ALA A 179 -26.01 -5.39 -39.80
CA ALA A 179 -27.11 -6.27 -40.17
C ALA A 179 -28.32 -6.17 -39.22
N ASN A 180 -28.21 -5.46 -38.09
CA ASN A 180 -29.26 -5.34 -37.09
C ASN A 180 -30.15 -4.11 -37.39
N PRO A 181 -31.44 -4.30 -37.76
CA PRO A 181 -32.35 -3.20 -38.07
C PRO A 181 -32.65 -2.28 -36.87
N LEU A 182 -32.35 -2.72 -35.64
CA LEU A 182 -32.49 -1.91 -34.43
C LEU A 182 -31.36 -0.89 -34.26
N ASP A 183 -30.17 -1.20 -34.77
CA ASP A 183 -28.99 -0.34 -34.71
C ASP A 183 -28.86 0.52 -35.99
N TYR A 184 -29.21 -0.06 -37.14
CA TYR A 184 -29.16 0.58 -38.45
C TYR A 184 -30.51 0.45 -39.17
N PRO A 185 -31.31 1.53 -39.26
CA PRO A 185 -32.59 1.50 -39.94
C PRO A 185 -32.43 1.12 -41.41
N THR A 186 -33.33 0.27 -41.93
CA THR A 186 -33.25 -0.22 -43.31
C THR A 186 -33.29 0.94 -44.31
N GLY A 187 -32.29 1.01 -45.19
CA GLY A 187 -32.19 2.08 -46.19
C GLY A 187 -31.53 3.36 -45.69
N PHE A 188 -31.02 3.38 -44.46
CA PHE A 188 -30.33 4.52 -43.86
C PHE A 188 -28.98 4.13 -43.27
N HIS A 189 -28.08 5.10 -43.19
CA HIS A 189 -26.83 5.05 -42.44
C HIS A 189 -26.74 6.29 -41.55
N TRP A 190 -25.88 6.23 -40.54
CA TRP A 190 -25.62 7.34 -39.64
C TRP A 190 -24.57 8.28 -40.23
N LYS A 191 -24.68 9.58 -39.98
CA LYS A 191 -23.67 10.58 -40.28
C LYS A 191 -23.30 11.27 -38.97
N ILE A 192 -22.03 11.21 -38.59
CA ILE A 192 -21.54 11.80 -37.34
C ILE A 192 -21.69 13.34 -37.40
N ASP A 193 -22.30 13.93 -36.36
CA ASP A 193 -22.29 15.36 -36.15
C ASP A 193 -20.94 15.78 -35.54
N THR A 194 -20.23 16.67 -36.23
CA THR A 194 -18.91 17.16 -35.80
C THR A 194 -18.98 18.42 -34.93
N ASN A 195 -20.17 18.98 -34.71
CA ASN A 195 -20.35 20.20 -33.93
C ASN A 195 -20.66 19.91 -32.45
N ILE A 196 -20.99 18.67 -32.11
CA ILE A 196 -21.23 18.24 -30.73
C ILE A 196 -20.09 17.33 -30.32
N ASP A 197 -19.29 17.79 -29.36
CA ASP A 197 -18.17 17.02 -28.83
C ASP A 197 -18.61 16.22 -27.59
N ALA A 198 -17.91 15.13 -27.28
CA ALA A 198 -18.07 14.41 -26.02
C ALA A 198 -18.03 15.34 -24.78
N SER A 199 -17.14 16.34 -24.80
CA SER A 199 -17.00 17.35 -23.74
C SER A 199 -18.19 18.29 -23.59
N ASP A 200 -19.15 18.25 -24.51
CA ASP A 200 -20.40 19.00 -24.42
C ASP A 200 -21.42 18.36 -23.48
N VAL A 201 -21.25 17.08 -23.13
CA VAL A 201 -22.06 16.37 -22.15
C VAL A 201 -21.47 16.55 -20.75
N ILE A 202 -22.22 17.19 -19.86
CA ILE A 202 -21.82 17.42 -18.45
C ILE A 202 -22.11 16.18 -17.59
N SER A 203 -23.25 15.53 -17.82
CA SER A 203 -23.66 14.35 -17.04
C SER A 203 -24.66 13.49 -17.82
N ALA A 204 -24.65 12.17 -17.53
CA ALA A 204 -25.73 11.26 -17.90
C ALA A 204 -26.10 10.38 -16.69
N GLN A 205 -27.37 10.35 -16.30
CA GLN A 205 -27.85 9.66 -15.09
C GLN A 205 -29.10 8.84 -15.37
N ALA A 206 -29.20 7.67 -14.76
CA ALA A 206 -30.42 6.88 -14.78
C ALA A 206 -31.34 7.35 -13.65
N ASN A 207 -32.50 7.92 -14.01
CA ASN A 207 -33.49 8.41 -13.06
C ASN A 207 -34.87 7.84 -13.42
N PRO A 208 -35.81 7.73 -12.46
CA PRO A 208 -37.20 7.49 -12.81
C PRO A 208 -37.79 8.72 -13.50
N ASP A 209 -38.45 8.54 -14.64
CA ASP A 209 -39.21 9.60 -15.31
C ASP A 209 -40.26 10.18 -14.34
N PRO A 210 -40.25 11.50 -14.07
CA PRO A 210 -41.17 12.13 -13.13
C PRO A 210 -42.67 11.91 -13.43
N ASN A 211 -43.02 11.64 -14.69
CA ASN A 211 -44.42 11.48 -15.11
C ASN A 211 -44.90 10.04 -15.09
N THR A 212 -44.01 9.09 -15.43
CA THR A 212 -44.38 7.68 -15.62
C THR A 212 -43.82 6.75 -14.55
N GLY A 213 -42.82 7.20 -13.79
CA GLY A 213 -42.08 6.38 -12.81
C GLY A 213 -41.22 5.28 -13.42
N GLN A 214 -41.14 5.20 -14.76
CA GLN A 214 -40.30 4.21 -15.45
C GLN A 214 -38.85 4.67 -15.52
N PRO A 215 -37.86 3.75 -15.58
CA PRO A 215 -36.46 4.13 -15.71
C PRO A 215 -36.19 4.88 -17.02
N SER A 216 -35.53 6.03 -16.93
CA SER A 216 -35.07 6.88 -18.04
C SER A 216 -33.60 7.25 -17.86
N VAL A 217 -32.99 7.80 -18.92
CA VAL A 217 -31.63 8.35 -18.88
C VAL A 217 -31.66 9.84 -19.17
N ASP A 218 -31.31 10.65 -18.18
CA ASP A 218 -31.21 12.10 -18.29
C ASP A 218 -29.80 12.51 -18.68
N ILE A 219 -29.67 13.33 -19.72
CA ILE A 219 -28.39 13.88 -20.19
C ILE A 219 -28.45 15.39 -20.05
N THR A 220 -27.41 15.98 -19.45
CA THR A 220 -27.23 17.43 -19.32
C THR A 220 -26.06 17.89 -20.18
N PHE A 221 -26.26 18.94 -20.96
CA PHE A 221 -25.27 19.57 -21.82
C PHE A 221 -24.75 20.89 -21.25
N ASN A 222 -23.54 21.28 -21.65
CA ASN A 222 -23.02 22.62 -21.44
C ASN A 222 -23.73 23.64 -22.37
N ALA A 223 -23.40 24.94 -22.26
CA ALA A 223 -24.07 25.97 -23.06
C ALA A 223 -23.85 25.84 -24.58
N HIS A 224 -22.66 25.41 -25.01
CA HIS A 224 -22.34 25.15 -26.41
C HIS A 224 -23.12 23.93 -26.91
N GLY A 225 -22.98 22.80 -26.21
CA GLY A 225 -23.72 21.57 -26.46
C GLY A 225 -25.23 21.74 -26.53
N ALA A 226 -25.82 22.50 -25.60
CA ALA A 226 -27.26 22.76 -25.58
C ALA A 226 -27.73 23.50 -26.85
N THR A 227 -26.91 24.42 -27.36
CA THR A 227 -27.22 25.19 -28.58
C THR A 227 -27.21 24.28 -29.81
N GLU A 228 -26.17 23.46 -29.97
CA GLU A 228 -26.07 22.54 -31.12
C GLU A 228 -27.06 21.37 -31.01
N TRP A 229 -27.23 20.79 -29.80
CA TRP A 229 -28.21 19.75 -29.52
C TRP A 229 -29.65 20.20 -29.82
N SER A 230 -29.99 21.46 -29.48
CA SER A 230 -31.31 22.02 -29.79
C SER A 230 -31.58 22.08 -31.29
N LYS A 231 -30.58 22.40 -32.12
CA LYS A 231 -30.76 22.44 -33.59
C LYS A 231 -31.11 21.07 -34.15
N ILE A 232 -30.35 20.04 -33.78
CA ILE A 232 -30.54 18.70 -34.33
C ILE A 232 -31.82 18.02 -33.80
N THR A 233 -32.14 18.23 -32.52
CA THR A 233 -33.39 17.70 -31.93
C THR A 233 -34.63 18.41 -32.48
N THR A 234 -34.59 19.72 -32.72
CA THR A 234 -35.71 20.45 -33.32
C THR A 234 -35.98 19.96 -34.75
N ALA A 235 -34.93 19.72 -35.54
CA ALA A 235 -35.06 19.15 -36.88
C ALA A 235 -35.68 17.75 -36.85
N ALA A 236 -35.16 16.84 -36.02
CA ALA A 236 -35.68 15.48 -35.88
C ALA A 236 -37.13 15.46 -35.36
N TYR A 237 -37.47 16.33 -34.40
CA TYR A 237 -38.82 16.44 -33.86
C TYR A 237 -39.85 16.90 -34.90
N SER A 238 -39.48 17.84 -35.79
CA SER A 238 -40.38 18.27 -36.88
C SER A 238 -40.75 17.10 -37.82
N VAL A 239 -39.82 16.17 -38.04
CA VAL A 239 -40.08 14.94 -38.80
C VAL A 239 -40.97 14.01 -37.98
N TYR A 240 -40.68 13.82 -36.69
CA TYR A 240 -41.49 12.97 -35.81
C TYR A 240 -42.97 13.36 -35.81
N GLN A 241 -43.27 14.67 -35.80
CA GLN A 241 -44.63 15.19 -35.84
C GLN A 241 -45.38 14.82 -37.13
N THR A 242 -44.68 14.68 -38.25
CA THR A 242 -45.28 14.36 -39.56
C THR A 242 -45.27 12.86 -39.86
N ASN A 243 -44.24 12.14 -39.41
CA ASN A 243 -44.11 10.70 -39.55
C ASN A 243 -43.31 10.10 -38.38
N GLN A 244 -44.03 9.56 -37.40
CA GLN A 244 -43.46 8.99 -36.17
C GLN A 244 -42.58 7.76 -36.41
N SER A 245 -42.73 7.08 -37.56
CA SER A 245 -41.96 5.88 -37.91
C SER A 245 -40.77 6.19 -38.83
N SER A 246 -40.56 7.45 -39.19
CA SER A 246 -39.48 7.84 -40.08
C SER A 246 -38.13 7.70 -39.38
N PRO A 247 -37.15 6.98 -39.96
CA PRO A 247 -35.79 6.95 -39.43
C PRO A 247 -35.17 8.34 -39.28
N LEU A 248 -35.59 9.32 -40.12
CA LEU A 248 -35.17 10.72 -40.05
C LEU A 248 -35.54 11.44 -38.75
N ALA A 249 -36.41 10.86 -37.93
CA ALA A 249 -36.78 11.36 -36.61
C ALA A 249 -35.90 10.81 -35.47
N GLN A 250 -34.89 9.99 -35.78
CA GLN A 250 -33.97 9.41 -34.79
C GLN A 250 -32.67 10.21 -34.68
N ILE A 251 -32.04 10.12 -33.52
CA ILE A 251 -30.63 10.54 -33.31
C ILE A 251 -29.91 9.35 -32.71
N ALA A 252 -28.87 8.85 -33.37
CA ALA A 252 -28.04 7.78 -32.82
C ALA A 252 -26.95 8.33 -31.91
N ILE A 253 -26.66 7.56 -30.88
CA ILE A 253 -25.59 7.78 -29.93
C ILE A 253 -24.60 6.64 -30.12
N PHE A 254 -23.37 7.02 -30.43
CA PHE A 254 -22.25 6.12 -30.64
C PHE A 254 -21.30 6.18 -29.46
N LEU A 255 -20.76 5.03 -29.10
CA LEU A 255 -19.61 4.90 -28.23
C LEU A 255 -18.50 4.20 -29.02
N ASP A 256 -17.44 4.93 -29.31
CA ASP A 256 -16.36 4.52 -30.23
C ASP A 256 -16.91 4.14 -31.62
N ASN A 257 -17.14 2.85 -31.88
CA ASN A 257 -17.65 2.34 -33.16
C ASN A 257 -19.05 1.71 -33.03
N ASP A 258 -19.56 1.57 -31.81
CA ASP A 258 -20.81 0.88 -31.52
C ASP A 258 -21.97 1.87 -31.39
N VAL A 259 -23.10 1.56 -32.02
CA VAL A 259 -24.37 2.24 -31.76
C VAL A 259 -24.89 1.72 -30.42
N ILE A 260 -24.99 2.58 -29.41
CA ILE A 260 -25.46 2.21 -28.06
C ILE A 260 -26.94 2.55 -27.86
N SER A 261 -27.47 3.53 -28.59
CA SER A 261 -28.89 3.89 -28.56
C SER A 261 -29.26 4.73 -29.78
N ALA A 262 -30.43 4.49 -30.38
CA ALA A 262 -30.96 5.29 -31.51
C ALA A 262 -32.44 5.67 -31.28
N PRO A 263 -32.74 6.49 -30.26
CA PRO A 263 -34.12 6.86 -29.92
C PRO A 263 -34.74 7.79 -30.95
N PHE A 264 -36.07 7.72 -31.06
CA PHE A 264 -36.87 8.74 -31.75
C PHE A 264 -36.96 10.01 -30.90
N VAL A 265 -36.87 11.17 -31.53
CA VAL A 265 -36.98 12.47 -30.87
C VAL A 265 -38.45 12.85 -30.75
N THR A 266 -39.03 12.66 -29.57
CA THR A 266 -40.46 12.88 -29.28
C THR A 266 -40.76 14.28 -28.73
N GLY A 267 -39.75 15.13 -28.56
CA GLY A 267 -39.87 16.51 -28.10
C GLY A 267 -38.67 17.35 -28.57
N GLY A 268 -38.87 18.65 -28.79
CA GLY A 268 -37.82 19.58 -29.22
C GLY A 268 -37.91 20.92 -28.46
N GLY A 269 -36.77 21.60 -28.29
CA GLY A 269 -36.72 22.90 -27.62
C GLY A 269 -35.30 23.36 -27.30
N GLN A 270 -35.18 24.59 -26.77
CA GLN A 270 -33.95 25.20 -26.25
C GLN A 270 -33.75 24.80 -24.78
N THR A 271 -33.42 23.53 -24.52
CA THR A 271 -33.09 23.04 -23.19
C THR A 271 -31.67 22.50 -23.18
N ASN A 272 -30.98 22.63 -22.04
CA ASN A 272 -29.70 21.98 -21.80
C ASN A 272 -29.85 20.55 -21.27
N GLN A 273 -31.07 20.02 -21.22
CA GLN A 273 -31.40 18.70 -20.69
C GLN A 273 -32.23 17.93 -21.69
N THR A 274 -31.93 16.65 -21.86
CA THR A 274 -32.70 15.70 -22.66
C THR A 274 -32.91 14.41 -21.88
N MET A 275 -34.04 13.75 -22.09
CA MET A 275 -34.39 12.49 -21.42
C MET A 275 -34.59 11.41 -22.47
N ILE A 276 -33.85 10.32 -22.37
CA ILE A 276 -34.04 9.11 -23.16
C ILE A 276 -35.00 8.21 -22.40
N THR A 277 -36.15 7.93 -23.02
CA THR A 277 -37.19 7.05 -22.46
C THR A 277 -37.32 5.78 -23.27
N GLY A 278 -37.85 4.73 -22.63
CA GLY A 278 -38.05 3.43 -23.23
C GLY A 278 -38.52 2.42 -22.18
N ARG A 279 -38.80 1.19 -22.60
CA ARG A 279 -39.08 0.08 -21.67
C ARG A 279 -37.78 -0.47 -21.06
N PHE A 280 -37.01 0.40 -20.41
CA PHE A 280 -35.77 0.01 -19.77
C PHE A 280 -36.03 -0.72 -18.44
N THR A 281 -35.19 -1.71 -18.17
CA THR A 281 -34.93 -2.13 -16.80
C THR A 281 -34.00 -1.13 -16.11
N ASN A 282 -33.97 -1.10 -14.77
CA ASN A 282 -33.02 -0.26 -14.01
C ASN A 282 -31.57 -0.51 -14.44
N GLU A 283 -31.23 -1.77 -14.71
CA GLU A 283 -29.89 -2.17 -15.17
C GLU A 283 -29.58 -1.63 -16.56
N GLN A 284 -30.51 -1.73 -17.52
CA GLN A 284 -30.33 -1.17 -18.87
C GLN A 284 -30.18 0.35 -18.87
N ALA A 285 -31.01 1.05 -18.10
CA ALA A 285 -30.91 2.52 -17.97
C ALA A 285 -29.58 2.91 -17.32
N SER A 286 -29.15 2.21 -16.27
CA SER A 286 -27.85 2.45 -15.61
C SER A 286 -26.67 2.18 -16.55
N THR A 287 -26.72 1.10 -17.33
CA THR A 287 -25.68 0.76 -18.31
C THR A 287 -25.57 1.82 -19.39
N LEU A 288 -26.69 2.25 -19.98
CA LEU A 288 -26.70 3.29 -21.01
C LEU A 288 -26.20 4.64 -20.45
N ALA A 289 -26.66 5.05 -19.27
CA ALA A 289 -26.19 6.26 -18.61
C ALA A 289 -24.68 6.20 -18.33
N SER A 290 -24.17 5.03 -17.94
CA SER A 290 -22.75 4.78 -17.72
C SER A 290 -21.95 4.85 -19.03
N GLN A 291 -22.46 4.27 -20.12
CA GLN A 291 -21.82 4.31 -21.44
C GLN A 291 -21.72 5.74 -21.98
N ILE A 292 -22.78 6.54 -21.85
CA ILE A 292 -22.78 7.95 -22.28
C ILE A 292 -21.83 8.78 -21.41
N SER A 293 -21.87 8.59 -20.09
CA SER A 293 -20.94 9.25 -19.17
C SER A 293 -19.49 8.85 -19.44
N ALA A 294 -19.25 7.60 -19.85
CA ALA A 294 -17.93 7.12 -20.23
C ALA A 294 -17.42 7.81 -21.49
N GLY A 295 -18.29 8.03 -22.47
CA GLY A 295 -17.96 8.73 -23.71
C GLY A 295 -17.64 10.22 -23.53
N ALA A 296 -18.16 10.85 -22.47
CA ALA A 296 -18.12 12.29 -22.20
C ALA A 296 -16.92 12.76 -21.36
N LEU A 297 -15.79 12.06 -21.40
CA LEU A 297 -14.63 12.42 -20.58
C LEU A 297 -14.12 13.84 -20.94
N PRO A 298 -13.85 14.70 -19.93
CA PRO A 298 -13.42 16.08 -20.15
C PRO A 298 -11.99 16.20 -20.72
N ALA A 299 -11.26 15.09 -20.79
CA ALA A 299 -9.97 14.97 -21.47
C ALA A 299 -9.71 13.50 -21.80
N GLU A 300 -8.91 13.25 -22.83
CA GLU A 300 -8.41 11.91 -23.12
C GLU A 300 -7.58 11.41 -21.93
N ILE A 301 -7.75 10.13 -21.59
CA ILE A 301 -7.04 9.44 -20.53
C ILE A 301 -6.27 8.24 -21.10
N GLY A 302 -5.20 7.88 -20.40
CA GLY A 302 -4.34 6.77 -20.77
C GLY A 302 -3.84 6.01 -19.55
N THR A 303 -3.82 4.68 -19.62
CA THR A 303 -3.26 3.87 -18.53
C THR A 303 -1.73 3.90 -18.62
N VAL A 304 -1.07 4.44 -17.59
CA VAL A 304 0.40 4.61 -17.54
C VAL A 304 1.09 3.61 -16.61
N GLN A 305 0.33 3.00 -15.70
CA GLN A 305 0.76 1.87 -14.88
C GLN A 305 -0.45 0.98 -14.61
N ALA A 306 -0.22 -0.33 -14.62
CA ALA A 306 -1.24 -1.32 -14.31
C ALA A 306 -0.61 -2.44 -13.47
N THR A 307 -1.21 -2.72 -12.33
CA THR A 307 -0.76 -3.75 -11.39
C THR A 307 -1.94 -4.66 -11.10
N THR A 308 -1.80 -5.95 -11.30
CA THR A 308 -2.81 -6.96 -10.95
C THR A 308 -2.19 -7.95 -10.00
N VAL A 309 -2.87 -8.19 -8.89
CA VAL A 309 -2.46 -9.12 -7.84
C VAL A 309 -3.46 -10.27 -7.78
N SER A 310 -2.97 -11.51 -7.79
CA SER A 310 -3.81 -12.69 -7.63
C SER A 310 -4.36 -12.77 -6.20
N ALA A 311 -5.61 -13.20 -6.04
CA ALA A 311 -6.20 -13.41 -4.72
C ALA A 311 -5.45 -14.48 -3.88
N THR A 312 -4.79 -15.43 -4.57
CA THR A 312 -3.98 -16.50 -3.97
C THR A 312 -2.81 -15.94 -3.18
N LEU A 313 -2.00 -15.11 -3.85
CA LEU A 313 -0.78 -14.53 -3.27
C LEU A 313 -1.13 -13.66 -2.07
N GLY A 314 -2.23 -12.88 -2.16
CA GLY A 314 -2.71 -12.10 -1.03
C GLY A 314 -3.10 -12.96 0.17
N SER A 315 -3.93 -13.99 -0.03
CA SER A 315 -4.45 -14.79 1.09
C SER A 315 -3.39 -15.64 1.80
N SER A 316 -2.44 -16.22 1.07
CA SER A 316 -1.33 -16.99 1.64
C SER A 316 -0.35 -16.08 2.37
N THR A 317 -0.03 -14.92 1.80
CA THR A 317 0.87 -13.93 2.40
C THR A 317 0.28 -13.33 3.67
N VAL A 318 -1.04 -13.11 3.73
CA VAL A 318 -1.73 -12.70 4.97
C VAL A 318 -1.55 -13.74 6.07
N GLN A 319 -1.78 -15.02 5.78
CA GLN A 319 -1.63 -16.08 6.78
C GLN A 319 -0.18 -16.19 7.27
N ALA A 320 0.77 -16.18 6.34
CA ALA A 320 2.20 -16.19 6.65
C ALA A 320 2.58 -15.00 7.55
N SER A 321 2.11 -13.79 7.20
CA SER A 321 2.38 -12.57 7.95
C SER A 321 1.77 -12.58 9.35
N ILE A 322 0.56 -13.14 9.52
CA ILE A 322 -0.07 -13.30 10.84
C ILE A 322 0.73 -14.28 11.70
N ILE A 323 1.12 -15.44 11.16
CA ILE A 323 1.91 -16.44 11.90
C ILE A 323 3.26 -15.86 12.28
N ALA A 324 3.97 -15.24 11.32
CA ALA A 324 5.25 -14.60 11.57
C ALA A 324 5.14 -13.48 12.63
N GLY A 325 4.11 -12.64 12.55
CA GLY A 325 3.84 -11.60 13.53
C GLY A 325 3.57 -12.19 14.93
N ALA A 326 2.81 -13.27 15.03
CA ALA A 326 2.55 -13.96 16.28
C ALA A 326 3.81 -14.61 16.89
N VAL A 327 4.64 -15.25 16.07
CA VAL A 327 5.93 -15.82 16.50
C VAL A 327 6.89 -14.72 16.94
N GLY A 328 7.01 -13.64 16.16
CA GLY A 328 7.83 -12.48 16.50
C GLY A 328 7.41 -11.84 17.83
N LEU A 329 6.10 -11.64 18.02
CA LEU A 329 5.54 -11.15 19.29
C LEU A 329 5.87 -12.10 20.45
N LEU A 330 5.72 -13.41 20.27
CA LEU A 330 6.02 -14.40 21.31
C LEU A 330 7.50 -14.36 21.72
N ILE A 331 8.43 -14.27 20.75
CA ILE A 331 9.87 -14.15 21.02
C ILE A 331 10.17 -12.88 21.82
N VAL A 332 9.56 -11.74 21.45
CA VAL A 332 9.71 -10.47 22.17
C VAL A 332 9.18 -10.59 23.61
N ILE A 333 8.03 -11.24 23.81
CA ILE A 333 7.47 -11.49 25.15
C ILE A 333 8.43 -12.33 26.00
N ILE A 334 8.93 -13.44 25.46
CA ILE A 334 9.87 -14.32 26.16
C ILE A 334 11.13 -13.55 26.53
N PHE A 335 11.70 -12.79 25.59
CA PHE A 335 12.89 -11.96 25.82
C PHE A 335 12.63 -10.93 26.93
N MET A 336 11.50 -10.23 26.90
CA MET A 336 11.16 -9.23 27.90
C MET A 336 11.04 -9.83 29.31
N ILE A 337 10.35 -10.97 29.44
CA ILE A 337 10.21 -11.65 30.73
C ILE A 337 11.56 -12.21 31.20
N ALA A 338 12.34 -12.82 30.32
CA ALA A 338 13.63 -13.42 30.67
C ALA A 338 14.67 -12.36 31.11
N TYR A 339 14.79 -11.27 30.33
CA TYR A 339 15.81 -10.24 30.57
C TYR A 339 15.38 -9.24 31.66
N TYR A 340 14.14 -8.74 31.58
CA TYR A 340 13.62 -7.71 32.48
C TYR A 340 12.79 -8.25 33.64
N ARG A 341 12.61 -9.58 33.76
CA ARG A 341 11.92 -10.24 34.88
C ARG A 341 10.52 -9.66 35.14
N PHE A 342 10.28 -9.16 36.34
CA PHE A 342 8.97 -8.67 36.76
C PHE A 342 8.53 -7.42 35.98
N PRO A 343 9.37 -6.37 35.79
CA PRO A 343 9.10 -5.31 34.81
C PRO A 343 8.74 -5.84 33.41
N GLY A 344 9.41 -6.90 32.95
CA GLY A 344 9.12 -7.57 31.68
C GLY A 344 7.70 -8.11 31.56
N VAL A 345 7.17 -8.70 32.63
CA VAL A 345 5.77 -9.15 32.70
C VAL A 345 4.80 -7.97 32.58
N LEU A 346 5.08 -6.86 33.27
CA LEU A 346 4.22 -5.66 33.19
C LEU A 346 4.26 -5.03 31.79
N ALA A 347 5.43 -4.99 31.15
CA ALA A 347 5.57 -4.55 29.76
C ALA A 347 4.81 -5.46 28.80
N THR A 348 4.80 -6.78 29.04
CA THR A 348 4.06 -7.73 28.22
C THR A 348 2.55 -7.48 28.29
N ILE A 349 2.00 -7.24 29.48
CA ILE A 349 0.58 -6.88 29.64
C ILE A 349 0.28 -5.56 28.91
N ALA A 350 1.16 -4.56 29.05
CA ALA A 350 1.02 -3.29 28.33
C ALA A 350 1.11 -3.46 26.81
N LEU A 351 1.94 -4.38 26.31
CA LEU A 351 2.11 -4.71 24.90
C LEU A 351 0.86 -5.39 24.31
N LEU A 352 0.20 -6.28 25.06
CA LEU A 352 -1.06 -6.88 24.64
C LEU A 352 -2.19 -5.83 24.59
N ILE A 353 -2.25 -4.93 25.57
CA ILE A 353 -3.18 -3.80 25.57
C ILE A 353 -2.89 -2.86 24.39
N TYR A 354 -1.61 -2.59 24.11
CA TYR A 354 -1.17 -1.84 22.95
C TYR A 354 -1.68 -2.46 21.65
N ALA A 355 -1.48 -3.76 21.45
CA ALA A 355 -1.91 -4.45 20.24
C ALA A 355 -3.44 -4.36 20.05
N ALA A 356 -4.22 -4.56 21.13
CA ALA A 356 -5.68 -4.39 21.09
C ALA A 356 -6.10 -2.96 20.74
N ILE A 357 -5.46 -1.95 21.33
CA ILE A 357 -5.77 -0.55 21.01
C ILE A 357 -5.45 -0.24 19.55
N VAL A 358 -4.30 -0.68 19.02
CA VAL A 358 -3.94 -0.44 17.62
C VAL A 358 -4.93 -1.10 16.66
N LEU A 359 -5.31 -2.36 16.91
CA LEU A 359 -6.30 -3.07 16.09
C LEU A 359 -7.68 -2.39 16.12
N ALA A 360 -8.12 -1.94 17.30
CA ALA A 360 -9.35 -1.17 17.42
C ALA A 360 -9.28 0.15 16.65
N VAL A 361 -8.14 0.86 16.69
CA VAL A 361 -7.95 2.11 15.93
C VAL A 361 -8.01 1.84 14.42
N PHE A 362 -7.42 0.75 13.92
CA PHE A 362 -7.52 0.37 12.50
C PHE A 362 -8.95 0.01 12.04
N LYS A 363 -9.83 -0.38 12.96
CA LYS A 363 -11.25 -0.63 12.67
C LYS A 363 -12.11 0.64 12.75
N LEU A 364 -11.69 1.62 13.56
CA LEU A 364 -12.43 2.87 13.75
C LEU A 364 -12.05 3.94 12.73
N ILE A 365 -10.77 3.96 12.35
CA ILE A 365 -10.24 4.82 11.29
C ILE A 365 -10.15 3.92 10.04
N PRO A 366 -10.67 4.33 8.86
CA PRO A 366 -10.66 3.52 7.65
C PRO A 366 -9.24 3.38 7.08
N VAL A 367 -8.38 2.64 7.78
CA VAL A 367 -7.02 2.32 7.36
C VAL A 367 -7.08 1.06 6.50
N THR A 368 -6.72 1.18 5.23
CA THR A 368 -6.55 0.04 4.34
C THR A 368 -5.29 -0.73 4.73
N LEU A 369 -5.47 -1.97 5.16
CA LEU A 369 -4.37 -2.84 5.57
C LEU A 369 -3.76 -3.49 4.32
N SER A 370 -2.55 -3.06 3.94
CA SER A 370 -1.74 -3.68 2.89
C SER A 370 -0.60 -4.54 3.49
N LEU A 371 0.17 -5.25 2.68
CA LEU A 371 1.40 -5.95 3.06
C LEU A 371 2.44 -4.99 3.64
N ALA A 372 2.58 -3.82 3.00
CA ALA A 372 3.40 -2.73 3.52
C ALA A 372 2.81 -2.20 4.83
N GLY A 373 1.49 -2.02 4.92
CA GLY A 373 0.80 -1.66 6.16
C GLY A 373 1.04 -2.65 7.31
N LEU A 374 1.00 -3.95 7.01
CA LEU A 374 1.35 -5.03 7.93
C LEU A 374 2.80 -4.96 8.38
N ALA A 375 3.74 -4.66 7.48
CA ALA A 375 5.14 -4.43 7.84
C ALA A 375 5.30 -3.28 8.83
N GLY A 376 4.60 -2.16 8.60
CA GLY A 376 4.58 -1.02 9.51
C GLY A 376 3.99 -1.37 10.88
N PHE A 377 2.89 -2.14 10.91
CA PHE A 377 2.32 -2.65 12.16
C PHE A 377 3.30 -3.58 12.91
N VAL A 378 3.88 -4.56 12.23
CA VAL A 378 4.84 -5.51 12.82
C VAL A 378 6.07 -4.79 13.36
N LEU A 379 6.62 -3.82 12.61
CA LEU A 379 7.72 -2.99 13.09
C LEU A 379 7.31 -2.16 14.33
N SER A 380 6.10 -1.60 14.33
CA SER A 380 5.60 -0.83 15.47
C SER A 380 5.52 -1.66 16.76
N VAL A 381 5.23 -2.97 16.66
CA VAL A 381 5.25 -3.90 17.81
C VAL A 381 6.65 -4.02 18.39
N GLY A 382 7.68 -4.17 17.54
CA GLY A 382 9.08 -4.20 17.98
C GLY A 382 9.49 -2.90 18.68
N MET A 383 9.10 -1.76 18.12
CA MET A 383 9.39 -0.45 18.71
C MET A 383 8.54 -0.13 19.96
N ALA A 384 7.35 -0.71 20.12
CA ALA A 384 6.48 -0.43 21.25
C ALA A 384 7.08 -0.83 22.60
N VAL A 385 8.07 -1.71 22.58
CA VAL A 385 8.79 -2.18 23.77
C VAL A 385 9.95 -1.25 24.14
N ASP A 386 10.47 -0.43 23.21
CA ASP A 386 11.64 0.44 23.40
C ASP A 386 11.45 1.43 24.57
N ALA A 387 10.28 2.08 24.64
CA ALA A 387 9.97 3.00 25.71
C ALA A 387 9.99 2.31 27.10
N ASN A 388 9.45 1.09 27.17
CA ASN A 388 9.46 0.29 28.40
C ASN A 388 10.89 -0.12 28.78
N VAL A 389 11.69 -0.58 27.81
CA VAL A 389 13.11 -0.92 27.99
C VAL A 389 13.90 0.25 28.57
N LEU A 390 13.73 1.46 28.01
CA LEU A 390 14.38 2.66 28.53
C LEU A 390 13.95 2.99 29.97
N ILE A 391 12.65 2.91 30.28
CA ILE A 391 12.14 3.12 31.65
C ILE A 391 12.78 2.10 32.61
N PHE A 392 12.93 0.85 32.18
CA PHE A 392 13.46 -0.22 33.02
C PHE A 392 14.95 -0.05 33.27
N GLU A 393 15.75 0.27 32.25
CA GLU A 393 17.18 0.57 32.46
C GLU A 393 17.36 1.77 33.40
N ARG A 394 16.61 2.85 33.20
CA ARG A 394 16.65 4.01 34.12
C ARG A 394 16.20 3.65 35.54
N THR A 395 15.24 2.74 35.69
CA THR A 395 14.80 2.25 37.01
C THR A 395 15.88 1.39 37.66
N ARG A 396 16.51 0.48 36.91
CA ARG A 396 17.60 -0.38 37.40
C ARG A 396 18.82 0.44 37.81
N ASP A 397 19.15 1.48 37.06
CA ASP A 397 20.19 2.44 37.43
C ASP A 397 19.92 3.08 38.79
N GLU A 398 18.68 3.53 39.04
CA GLU A 398 18.30 4.14 40.31
C GLU A 398 18.28 3.15 41.48
N LEU A 399 17.88 1.89 41.22
CA LEU A 399 17.95 0.80 42.22
C LEU A 399 19.40 0.48 42.60
N ARG A 400 20.32 0.46 41.62
CA ARG A 400 21.75 0.26 41.86
C ARG A 400 22.38 1.40 42.68
N HIS A 401 21.79 2.59 42.65
CA HIS A 401 22.16 3.72 43.51
C HIS A 401 21.47 3.70 44.89
N GLY A 402 20.94 2.55 45.33
CA GLY A 402 20.38 2.36 46.67
C GLY A 402 19.00 2.98 46.88
N ARG A 403 18.31 3.47 45.83
CA ARG A 403 16.96 4.04 45.98
C ARG A 403 15.92 2.94 46.20
N SER A 404 14.91 3.23 47.02
CA SER A 404 13.76 2.33 47.20
C SER A 404 13.00 2.11 45.88
N VAL A 405 12.42 0.92 45.69
CA VAL A 405 11.71 0.56 44.44
C VAL A 405 10.68 1.61 43.99
N PRO A 406 9.80 2.15 44.86
CA PRO A 406 8.85 3.16 44.43
C PRO A 406 9.51 4.46 43.93
N LEU A 407 10.59 4.90 44.57
CA LEU A 407 11.33 6.11 44.20
C LEU A 407 12.17 5.89 42.94
N ALA A 408 12.77 4.71 42.80
CA ALA A 408 13.53 4.32 41.62
C ALA A 408 12.64 4.28 40.37
N VAL A 409 11.45 3.66 40.48
CA VAL A 409 10.46 3.65 39.39
C VAL A 409 10.01 5.08 39.07
N GLU A 410 9.67 5.90 40.06
CA GLU A 410 9.20 7.28 39.84
C GLU A 410 10.24 8.14 39.14
N THR A 411 11.50 7.98 39.55
CA THR A 411 12.59 8.70 38.92
C THR A 411 12.95 8.15 37.56
N GLY A 412 12.88 6.83 37.36
CA GLY A 412 13.09 6.16 36.08
C GLY A 412 12.15 6.69 35.00
N PHE A 413 10.84 6.74 35.27
CA PHE A 413 9.85 7.34 34.38
C PHE A 413 10.16 8.82 34.09
N ARG A 414 10.51 9.62 35.11
CA ARG A 414 10.79 11.06 34.94
C ARG A 414 12.02 11.31 34.07
N ARG A 415 13.09 10.52 34.25
CA ARG A 415 14.36 10.64 33.51
C ARG A 415 14.26 10.07 32.11
N ALA A 416 13.47 9.01 31.90
CA ALA A 416 13.27 8.42 30.58
C ALA A 416 12.39 9.28 29.65
N PHE A 417 11.42 10.02 30.19
CA PHE A 417 10.40 10.71 29.41
C PHE A 417 10.92 11.63 28.28
N PRO A 418 11.94 12.49 28.47
CA PRO A 418 12.42 13.35 27.39
C PRO A 418 12.92 12.55 26.18
N ALA A 419 13.72 11.51 26.41
CA ALA A 419 14.23 10.65 25.35
C ALA A 419 13.12 9.88 24.63
N ILE A 420 12.13 9.34 25.39
CA ILE A 420 10.96 8.66 24.82
C ILE A 420 10.13 9.60 23.95
N ARG A 421 9.91 10.83 24.40
CA ARG A 421 9.15 11.83 23.64
C ARG A 421 9.89 12.20 22.36
N ASP A 422 11.17 12.51 22.48
CA ASP A 422 11.96 13.05 21.36
C ASP A 422 12.20 11.98 20.29
N SER A 423 12.35 10.70 20.65
CA SER A 423 12.43 9.59 19.69
C SER A 423 11.13 9.37 18.93
N ASN A 424 10.00 9.23 19.64
CA ASN A 424 8.70 9.00 18.99
C ASN A 424 8.25 10.17 18.11
N ILE A 425 8.54 11.42 18.49
CA ILE A 425 8.23 12.57 17.63
C ILE A 425 9.07 12.53 16.34
N SER A 426 10.34 12.12 16.41
CA SER A 426 11.19 11.99 15.21
C SER A 426 10.64 10.94 14.24
N THR A 427 10.14 9.82 14.76
CA THR A 427 9.48 8.79 13.94
C THR A 427 8.15 9.27 13.36
N ILE A 428 7.36 10.02 14.13
CA ILE A 428 6.13 10.66 13.63
C ILE A 428 6.45 11.65 12.49
N ILE A 429 7.53 12.43 12.60
CA ILE A 429 8.00 13.32 11.53
C ILE A 429 8.32 12.51 10.28
N ALA A 430 9.10 11.43 10.40
CA ALA A 430 9.43 10.56 9.28
C ALA A 430 8.17 9.98 8.62
N THR A 431 7.26 9.41 9.40
CA THR A 431 6.01 8.85 8.87
C THR A 431 5.08 9.90 8.29
N ALA A 432 5.06 11.13 8.82
CA ALA A 432 4.26 12.22 8.26
C ALA A 432 4.77 12.66 6.89
N VAL A 433 6.09 12.72 6.70
CA VAL A 433 6.70 13.00 5.39
C VAL A 433 6.38 11.89 4.39
N LEU A 434 6.49 10.63 4.81
CA LEU A 434 6.11 9.47 3.99
C LEU A 434 4.62 9.47 3.62
N PHE A 435 3.74 9.82 4.56
CA PHE A 435 2.31 9.85 4.32
C PHE A 435 1.93 11.00 3.37
N ALA A 436 2.57 12.15 3.50
CA ALA A 436 2.27 13.34 2.69
C ALA A 436 2.79 13.23 1.26
N PHE A 437 3.99 12.66 1.06
CA PHE A 437 4.69 12.69 -0.23
C PHE A 437 5.05 11.30 -0.78
N GLY A 438 4.84 10.22 -0.02
CA GLY A 438 5.07 8.86 -0.48
C GLY A 438 3.96 8.35 -1.40
N GLN A 439 4.26 7.28 -2.13
CA GLN A 439 3.27 6.56 -2.94
C GLN A 439 2.23 5.86 -2.06
N GLU A 440 1.09 5.45 -2.62
CA GLU A 440 -0.02 4.84 -1.88
C GLU A 440 0.39 3.57 -1.10
N VAL A 441 1.23 2.72 -1.69
CA VAL A 441 1.81 1.54 -0.98
C VAL A 441 2.59 1.97 0.26
N VAL A 442 3.35 3.07 0.18
CA VAL A 442 4.18 3.62 1.27
C VAL A 442 3.32 4.38 2.29
N LYS A 443 2.23 5.03 1.86
CA LYS A 443 1.29 5.73 2.76
C LYS A 443 0.64 4.76 3.74
N GLY A 444 0.25 3.56 3.27
CA GLY A 444 -0.28 2.49 4.12
C GLY A 444 0.71 2.09 5.22
N PHE A 445 1.99 1.85 4.86
CA PHE A 445 3.06 1.59 5.82
C PHE A 445 3.25 2.76 6.82
N ALA A 446 3.29 3.99 6.31
CA ALA A 446 3.55 5.18 7.13
C ALA A 446 2.43 5.42 8.15
N LEU A 447 1.17 5.24 7.73
CA LEU A 447 0.00 5.43 8.58
C LEU A 447 -0.06 4.38 9.70
N THR A 448 0.16 3.10 9.39
CA THR A 448 0.15 2.04 10.41
C THR A 448 1.30 2.23 11.41
N LEU A 449 2.48 2.61 10.92
CA LEU A 449 3.62 2.92 11.78
C LEU A 449 3.37 4.15 12.67
N MET A 450 2.80 5.21 12.11
CA MET A 450 2.47 6.44 12.84
C MET A 450 1.47 6.19 13.97
N ILE A 451 0.39 5.43 13.69
CA ILE A 451 -0.59 5.03 14.70
C ILE A 451 0.08 4.16 15.77
N GLY A 452 0.88 3.17 15.38
CA GLY A 452 1.59 2.30 16.32
C GLY A 452 2.55 3.09 17.23
N VAL A 453 3.31 4.04 16.68
CA VAL A 453 4.19 4.91 17.48
C VAL A 453 3.38 5.79 18.45
N ALA A 454 2.26 6.38 18.01
CA ALA A 454 1.42 7.19 18.88
C ALA A 454 0.79 6.38 20.03
N VAL A 455 0.26 5.19 19.74
CA VAL A 455 -0.34 4.31 20.75
C VAL A 455 0.73 3.72 21.66
N SER A 456 1.92 3.39 21.16
CA SER A 456 3.01 2.87 21.99
C SER A 456 3.52 3.94 22.97
N PHE A 457 3.64 5.19 22.52
CA PHE A 457 3.94 6.33 23.40
C PHE A 457 2.88 6.48 24.51
N PHE A 458 1.60 6.42 24.15
CA PHE A 458 0.50 6.49 25.11
C PHE A 458 0.54 5.34 26.13
N THR A 459 0.72 4.11 25.66
CA THR A 459 0.70 2.91 26.52
C THR A 459 1.90 2.87 27.45
N ALA A 460 3.11 3.22 27.00
CA ALA A 460 4.29 3.27 27.85
C ALA A 460 4.15 4.29 28.99
N ILE A 461 3.61 5.48 28.71
CA ILE A 461 3.51 6.56 29.72
C ILE A 461 2.28 6.42 30.62
N THR A 462 1.21 5.81 30.12
CA THR A 462 -0.08 5.76 30.82
C THR A 462 -0.36 4.37 31.37
N ILE A 463 -0.31 3.34 30.55
CA ILE A 463 -0.66 1.96 30.93
C ILE A 463 0.43 1.34 31.79
N THR A 464 1.68 1.28 31.29
CA THR A 464 2.81 0.71 32.05
C THR A 464 2.98 1.43 33.39
N ARG A 465 2.91 2.76 33.38
CA ARG A 465 2.96 3.59 34.59
C ARG A 465 1.86 3.24 35.59
N SER A 466 0.66 2.96 35.11
CA SER A 466 -0.48 2.60 35.97
C SER A 466 -0.37 1.19 36.53
N LEU A 467 0.15 0.25 35.74
CA LEU A 467 0.46 -1.10 36.21
C LEU A 467 1.48 -1.07 37.35
N PHE A 468 2.57 -0.29 37.23
CA PHE A 468 3.51 -0.11 38.34
C PHE A 468 2.84 0.50 39.57
N ALA A 469 2.03 1.54 39.39
CA ALA A 469 1.33 2.17 40.49
C ALA A 469 0.36 1.23 41.24
N LEU A 470 -0.22 0.25 40.53
CA LEU A 470 -1.08 -0.79 41.12
C LEU A 470 -0.24 -1.81 41.90
N VAL A 471 0.81 -2.35 41.30
CA VAL A 471 1.62 -3.42 41.93
C VAL A 471 2.44 -2.90 43.11
N LEU A 472 2.98 -1.68 43.03
CA LEU A 472 3.75 -1.06 44.12
C LEU A 472 2.92 -0.78 45.39
N ARG A 473 1.59 -0.94 45.34
CA ARG A 473 0.73 -0.94 46.54
C ARG A 473 0.85 -2.22 47.34
N ARG A 474 1.17 -3.36 46.70
CA ARG A 474 1.35 -4.65 47.35
C ARG A 474 2.82 -4.86 47.76
N HIS A 475 3.05 -5.61 48.82
CA HIS A 475 4.41 -5.90 49.32
C HIS A 475 5.29 -6.61 48.28
N VAL A 476 4.72 -7.55 47.51
CA VAL A 476 5.43 -8.30 46.46
C VAL A 476 6.08 -7.36 45.44
N GLY A 477 5.37 -6.31 45.01
CA GLY A 477 5.88 -5.35 44.02
C GLY A 477 7.00 -4.45 44.52
N ARG A 478 7.31 -4.46 45.83
CA ARG A 478 8.37 -3.62 46.43
C ARG A 478 9.69 -4.37 46.62
N ASN A 479 9.76 -5.65 46.26
CA ASN A 479 10.97 -6.43 46.40
C ASN A 479 11.98 -6.08 45.28
N PRO A 480 13.17 -5.52 45.60
CA PRO A 480 14.16 -5.13 44.59
C PRO A 480 14.67 -6.30 43.72
N SER A 481 14.71 -7.53 44.27
CA SER A 481 15.25 -8.70 43.56
C SER A 481 14.44 -9.09 42.31
N LEU A 482 13.17 -8.70 42.26
CA LEU A 482 12.28 -8.89 41.12
C LEU A 482 12.64 -7.98 39.92
N TYR A 483 13.36 -6.89 40.16
CA TYR A 483 13.70 -5.86 39.17
C TYR A 483 15.14 -6.01 38.67
N THR A 484 16.08 -6.27 39.58
CA THR A 484 17.48 -6.55 39.24
C THR A 484 18.14 -7.28 40.41
N GLN A 485 19.14 -8.11 40.11
CA GLN A 485 20.11 -8.48 41.14
C GLN A 485 20.96 -7.24 41.43
N ILE A 486 21.04 -6.88 42.71
CA ILE A 486 21.95 -5.87 43.22
C ILE A 486 23.16 -6.66 43.71
N HIS A 487 24.30 -6.58 43.03
CA HIS A 487 25.55 -7.09 43.58
C HIS A 487 26.15 -6.00 44.46
N GLU A 488 26.50 -6.32 45.71
CA GLU A 488 27.12 -5.38 46.68
C GLU A 488 28.38 -4.70 46.10
N GLU A 489 29.06 -5.36 45.16
CA GLU A 489 30.24 -4.84 44.46
C GLU A 489 29.98 -3.53 43.67
N TYR A 490 28.73 -3.26 43.26
CA TYR A 490 28.35 -2.02 42.56
C TYR A 490 28.33 -0.78 43.48
N GLU A 491 28.12 -0.93 44.79
CA GLU A 491 28.23 0.18 45.75
C GLU A 491 29.69 0.58 45.98
N ALA A 492 30.62 -0.39 45.91
CA ALA A 492 32.04 -0.16 46.15
C ALA A 492 32.77 0.45 44.93
N GLN A 493 32.38 0.10 43.70
CA GLN A 493 32.98 0.65 42.48
C GLN A 493 31.93 0.86 41.38
N PRO A 494 31.50 2.11 41.09
CA PRO A 494 30.69 2.36 39.91
C PRO A 494 31.47 1.90 38.66
N PRO A 495 30.83 1.22 37.69
CA PRO A 495 31.53 0.72 36.51
C PRO A 495 32.18 1.88 35.77
N ARG A 496 33.50 2.02 35.91
CA ARG A 496 34.31 2.77 34.95
C ARG A 496 34.13 2.03 33.63
N GLY A 497 33.66 2.71 32.59
CA GLY A 497 33.46 2.09 31.28
C GLY A 497 34.73 1.37 30.86
N ARG A 498 34.71 0.03 30.90
CA ARG A 498 35.87 -0.82 30.56
C ARG A 498 36.27 -0.65 29.09
N PHE A 499 35.33 -0.18 28.27
CA PHE A 499 35.52 0.07 26.84
C PHE A 499 35.78 1.56 26.58
N ASP A 500 36.89 1.84 25.89
CA ASP A 500 37.20 3.16 25.35
C ASP A 500 36.87 3.21 23.86
N ILE A 501 35.58 3.40 23.57
CA ILE A 501 35.01 3.48 22.23
C ILE A 501 35.54 4.72 21.50
N VAL A 502 35.69 5.82 22.23
CA VAL A 502 36.12 7.11 21.66
C VAL A 502 37.57 7.04 21.19
N ARG A 503 38.45 6.35 21.92
CA ARG A 503 39.83 6.09 21.45
C ARG A 503 39.87 5.26 20.17
N ALA A 504 38.94 4.32 20.00
CA ALA A 504 38.82 3.48 18.82
C ALA A 504 38.01 4.09 17.66
N ARG A 505 37.57 5.36 17.75
CA ARG A 505 36.70 6.02 16.74
C ARG A 505 37.19 5.90 15.31
N ASN A 506 38.50 5.98 15.09
CA ASN A 506 39.08 5.90 13.75
C ASN A 506 38.90 4.51 13.12
N TRP A 507 38.88 3.43 13.92
CA TRP A 507 38.58 2.08 13.43
C TRP A 507 37.11 1.93 13.03
N TYR A 508 36.19 2.53 13.79
CA TYR A 508 34.77 2.54 13.42
C TYR A 508 34.51 3.35 12.15
N PHE A 509 35.13 4.53 12.03
CA PHE A 509 35.06 5.32 10.79
C PHE A 509 35.73 4.61 9.61
N ALA A 510 36.88 3.94 9.82
CA ALA A 510 37.53 3.17 8.77
C ALA A 510 36.65 1.99 8.33
N GLY A 511 36.02 1.29 9.27
CA GLY A 511 35.12 0.18 8.99
C GLY A 511 33.88 0.61 8.20
N SER A 512 33.26 1.73 8.56
CA SER A 512 32.11 2.22 7.79
C SER A 512 32.52 2.76 6.42
N LEU A 513 33.65 3.46 6.34
CA LEU A 513 34.19 3.97 5.08
C LEU A 513 34.62 2.83 4.14
N ALA A 514 35.06 1.70 4.68
CA ALA A 514 35.36 0.49 3.91
C ALA A 514 34.13 -0.14 3.25
N ILE A 515 32.91 0.21 3.68
CA ILE A 515 31.66 -0.20 3.01
C ILE A 515 31.18 0.93 2.10
N ILE A 516 31.21 2.18 2.58
CA ILE A 516 30.70 3.34 1.86
C ILE A 516 31.52 3.63 0.59
N ILE A 517 32.86 3.60 0.64
CA ILE A 517 33.69 3.90 -0.54
C ILE A 517 33.43 2.87 -1.66
N PRO A 518 33.55 1.55 -1.43
CA PRO A 518 33.21 0.57 -2.47
C PRO A 518 31.76 0.68 -2.91
N GLY A 519 30.82 0.99 -2.00
CA GLY A 519 29.43 1.21 -2.33
C GLY A 519 29.21 2.39 -3.28
N ILE A 520 29.83 3.54 -3.00
CA ILE A 520 29.79 4.72 -3.88
C ILE A 520 30.44 4.41 -5.23
N LEU A 521 31.57 3.71 -5.24
CA LEU A 521 32.22 3.27 -6.47
C LEU A 521 31.32 2.32 -7.28
N ALA A 522 30.66 1.37 -6.64
CA ALA A 522 29.69 0.48 -7.28
C ALA A 522 28.52 1.27 -7.89
N ILE A 523 27.98 2.26 -7.16
CA ILE A 523 26.91 3.14 -7.67
C ILE A 523 27.38 3.95 -8.88
N ILE A 524 28.62 4.47 -8.88
CA ILE A 524 29.15 5.28 -10.00
C ILE A 524 29.49 4.42 -11.22
N ILE A 525 30.08 3.24 -11.02
CA ILE A 525 30.59 2.38 -12.10
C ILE A 525 29.50 1.49 -12.69
N TRP A 526 28.70 0.85 -11.83
CA TRP A 526 27.68 -0.13 -12.24
C TRP A 526 26.25 0.40 -12.15
N GLY A 527 26.01 1.44 -11.34
CA GLY A 527 24.66 1.90 -11.03
C GLY A 527 23.94 0.96 -10.07
N PHE A 528 22.67 1.28 -9.80
CA PHE A 528 21.78 0.39 -9.05
C PHE A 528 21.14 -0.63 -9.98
N ASN A 529 20.91 -1.85 -9.48
CA ASN A 529 19.98 -2.79 -10.10
C ASN A 529 18.55 -2.30 -9.86
N LEU A 530 18.03 -1.46 -10.76
CA LEU A 530 16.71 -0.85 -10.62
C LEU A 530 15.61 -1.84 -10.97
N GLY A 531 14.62 -1.95 -10.08
CA GLY A 531 13.36 -2.63 -10.34
C GLY A 531 12.49 -1.90 -11.35
N ILE A 532 11.42 -2.56 -11.80
CA ILE A 532 10.51 -2.01 -12.81
C ILE A 532 9.88 -0.68 -12.36
N ASP A 533 9.73 -0.46 -11.05
CA ASP A 533 9.29 0.79 -10.45
C ASP A 533 10.16 2.00 -10.85
N PHE A 534 11.46 1.81 -11.09
CA PHE A 534 12.40 2.90 -11.41
C PHE A 534 13.03 2.78 -12.79
N ARG A 535 13.10 1.56 -13.34
CA ARG A 535 13.57 1.31 -14.71
C ARG A 535 12.46 1.51 -15.74
N GLY A 536 11.19 1.28 -15.35
CA GLY A 536 10.09 1.05 -16.27
C GLY A 536 10.16 -0.33 -16.91
N GLY A 537 9.01 -0.93 -17.18
CA GLY A 537 8.93 -2.26 -17.80
C GLY A 537 7.63 -2.97 -17.48
N ASN A 538 7.55 -4.22 -17.94
CA ASN A 538 6.52 -5.16 -17.51
C ASN A 538 7.18 -6.26 -16.68
N ARG A 539 6.50 -6.72 -15.65
CA ARG A 539 6.80 -7.92 -14.89
C ARG A 539 5.55 -8.79 -14.84
N ILE A 540 5.68 -10.04 -15.24
CA ILE A 540 4.61 -11.03 -15.20
C ILE A 540 5.11 -12.18 -14.33
N ASP A 541 4.55 -12.34 -13.15
CA ASP A 541 4.82 -13.49 -12.30
C ASP A 541 3.73 -14.54 -12.54
N VAL A 542 4.13 -15.74 -12.97
CA VAL A 542 3.20 -16.81 -13.35
C VAL A 542 3.55 -18.11 -12.63
N GLY A 543 2.56 -18.67 -11.95
CA GLY A 543 2.62 -20.02 -11.38
C GLY A 543 2.11 -21.06 -12.38
N LEU A 544 2.87 -22.13 -12.60
CA LEU A 544 2.50 -23.23 -13.51
C LEU A 544 2.17 -24.51 -12.74
N THR A 545 1.14 -25.22 -13.19
CA THR A 545 0.74 -26.49 -12.56
C THR A 545 1.74 -27.61 -12.85
N GLN A 546 2.32 -27.60 -14.05
CA GLN A 546 3.29 -28.62 -14.49
C GLN A 546 4.72 -28.07 -14.44
N PRO A 547 5.71 -28.93 -14.13
CA PRO A 547 7.11 -28.53 -14.13
C PRO A 547 7.56 -28.11 -15.52
N ALA A 548 7.98 -26.85 -15.62
CA ALA A 548 8.60 -26.26 -16.80
C ALA A 548 10.03 -25.83 -16.45
N SER A 549 10.91 -25.80 -17.43
CA SER A 549 12.23 -25.17 -17.26
C SER A 549 12.16 -23.69 -17.59
N GLN A 550 13.03 -22.89 -16.96
CA GLN A 550 13.22 -21.47 -17.29
C GLN A 550 13.47 -21.27 -18.80
N THR A 551 14.20 -22.19 -19.44
CA THR A 551 14.47 -22.17 -20.88
C THR A 551 13.23 -22.40 -21.73
N GLN A 552 12.31 -23.27 -21.31
CA GLN A 552 11.04 -23.51 -22.02
C GLN A 552 10.14 -22.28 -21.94
N VAL A 553 10.01 -21.68 -20.75
CA VAL A 553 9.23 -20.45 -20.57
C VAL A 553 9.85 -19.30 -21.38
N ALA A 554 11.17 -19.13 -21.31
CA ALA A 554 11.88 -18.12 -22.10
C ALA A 554 11.68 -18.30 -23.60
N ALA A 555 11.63 -19.53 -24.11
CA ALA A 555 11.40 -19.79 -25.54
C ALA A 555 10.00 -19.34 -26.00
N VAL A 556 8.96 -19.56 -25.17
CA VAL A 556 7.60 -19.11 -25.48
C VAL A 556 7.51 -17.59 -25.51
N VAL A 557 8.05 -16.92 -24.48
CA VAL A 557 7.99 -15.46 -24.38
C VAL A 557 8.79 -14.81 -25.51
N ASN A 558 10.00 -15.32 -25.82
CA ASN A 558 10.79 -14.82 -26.95
C ASN A 558 10.09 -15.02 -28.30
N GLY A 559 9.27 -16.07 -28.46
CA GLY A 559 8.50 -16.30 -29.68
C GLY A 559 7.48 -15.21 -30.01
N VAL A 560 6.97 -14.50 -28.99
CA VAL A 560 5.90 -13.49 -29.14
C VAL A 560 6.41 -12.07 -28.92
N ALA A 561 7.44 -11.91 -28.09
CA ALA A 561 7.91 -10.62 -27.59
C ALA A 561 9.44 -10.47 -27.61
N SER A 562 10.16 -11.09 -28.56
CA SER A 562 11.63 -10.96 -28.68
C SER A 562 12.13 -9.52 -28.76
N ASP A 563 11.34 -8.62 -29.35
CA ASP A 563 11.60 -7.19 -29.43
C ASP A 563 11.66 -6.50 -28.05
N LEU A 564 10.92 -7.03 -27.07
CA LEU A 564 10.87 -6.51 -25.70
C LEU A 564 11.99 -7.02 -24.80
N ARG A 565 12.91 -7.83 -25.33
CA ARG A 565 14.06 -8.42 -24.62
C ARG A 565 13.66 -9.08 -23.29
N PRO A 566 12.80 -10.11 -23.33
CA PRO A 566 12.26 -10.72 -22.13
C PRO A 566 13.35 -11.46 -21.36
N MET A 567 13.37 -11.25 -20.05
CA MET A 567 14.21 -11.97 -19.10
C MET A 567 13.30 -12.80 -18.20
N VAL A 568 13.49 -14.12 -18.21
CA VAL A 568 12.72 -15.04 -17.36
C VAL A 568 13.61 -15.49 -16.23
N ILE A 569 13.12 -15.44 -14.99
CA ILE A 569 13.79 -15.93 -13.78
C ILE A 569 12.85 -16.97 -13.13
N ALA A 570 13.40 -18.09 -12.68
CA ALA A 570 12.65 -19.06 -11.88
C ALA A 570 12.73 -18.65 -10.39
N GLU A 571 11.58 -18.42 -9.76
CA GLU A 571 11.50 -17.96 -8.35
C GLU A 571 11.11 -19.08 -7.37
N GLY A 572 11.04 -20.32 -7.85
CA GLY A 572 10.71 -21.50 -7.07
C GLY A 572 10.30 -22.67 -7.97
N ASN A 573 9.65 -23.68 -7.39
CA ASN A 573 9.11 -24.79 -8.16
C ASN A 573 7.91 -24.30 -9.01
N ASN A 574 8.11 -24.22 -10.32
CA ASN A 574 7.12 -23.85 -11.33
C ASN A 574 6.59 -22.40 -11.26
N HIS A 575 7.27 -21.52 -10.53
CA HIS A 575 6.98 -20.08 -10.55
C HIS A 575 8.04 -19.34 -11.34
N PHE A 576 7.61 -18.48 -12.24
CA PHE A 576 8.48 -17.73 -13.13
C PHE A 576 8.14 -16.24 -13.11
N ALA A 577 9.16 -15.41 -12.94
CA ALA A 577 9.09 -13.99 -13.13
C ALA A 577 9.60 -13.63 -14.52
N ILE A 578 8.76 -12.98 -15.33
CA ILE A 578 9.06 -12.57 -16.69
C ILE A 578 9.15 -11.05 -16.71
N SER A 579 10.34 -10.50 -16.91
CA SER A 579 10.56 -9.05 -17.01
C SER A 579 10.83 -8.64 -18.46
N THR A 580 10.19 -7.57 -18.94
CA THR A 580 10.38 -7.05 -20.31
C THR A 580 10.55 -5.54 -20.32
N LEU A 581 11.02 -4.99 -21.44
CA LEU A 581 10.92 -3.55 -21.71
C LEU A 581 9.45 -3.07 -21.67
N PRO A 582 9.20 -1.78 -21.37
CA PRO A 582 7.85 -1.22 -21.35
C PRO A 582 7.13 -1.45 -22.68
N SER A 583 5.89 -1.91 -22.64
CA SER A 583 5.04 -2.10 -23.82
C SER A 583 3.60 -1.63 -23.56
N SER A 584 2.70 -1.75 -24.55
CA SER A 584 1.26 -1.60 -24.31
C SER A 584 0.68 -2.81 -23.57
N ILE A 585 -0.49 -2.62 -22.94
CA ILE A 585 -1.24 -3.67 -22.24
C ILE A 585 -1.57 -4.83 -23.19
N ASP A 586 -1.97 -4.54 -24.43
CA ASP A 586 -2.28 -5.58 -25.44
C ASP A 586 -1.08 -6.50 -25.73
N ARG A 587 0.15 -5.99 -25.64
CA ARG A 587 1.37 -6.81 -25.82
C ARG A 587 1.61 -7.71 -24.61
N VAL A 588 1.26 -7.24 -23.41
CA VAL A 588 1.31 -8.06 -22.19
C VAL A 588 0.26 -9.18 -22.26
N GLU A 589 -0.94 -8.87 -22.78
CA GLU A 589 -1.99 -9.86 -23.01
C GLU A 589 -1.59 -10.92 -24.05
N GLN A 590 -0.87 -10.54 -25.10
CA GLN A 590 -0.34 -11.52 -26.07
C GLN A 590 0.65 -12.49 -25.42
N ILE A 591 1.47 -12.01 -24.48
CA ILE A 591 2.39 -12.86 -23.71
C ILE A 591 1.59 -13.82 -22.80
N ASP A 592 0.59 -13.30 -22.08
CA ASP A 592 -0.27 -14.11 -21.21
C ASP A 592 -1.02 -15.20 -22.01
N THR A 593 -1.62 -14.83 -23.13
CA THR A 593 -2.34 -15.76 -24.02
C THR A 593 -1.41 -16.86 -24.56
N ALA A 594 -0.17 -16.51 -24.94
CA ALA A 594 0.81 -17.48 -25.39
C ALA A 594 1.27 -18.43 -24.28
N MET A 595 1.40 -17.92 -23.07
CA MET A 595 1.71 -18.71 -21.87
C MET A 595 0.57 -19.67 -21.53
N ALA A 596 -0.67 -19.18 -21.51
CA ALA A 596 -1.87 -19.99 -21.24
C ALA A 596 -2.11 -21.07 -22.31
N HIS A 597 -1.75 -20.79 -23.57
CA HIS A 597 -1.86 -21.78 -24.64
C HIS A 597 -0.81 -22.91 -24.52
N LYS A 598 0.40 -22.59 -24.06
CA LYS A 598 1.50 -23.57 -23.97
C LYS A 598 1.55 -24.30 -22.63
N PHE A 599 1.16 -23.63 -21.54
CA PHE A 599 1.26 -24.12 -20.18
C PHE A 599 -0.06 -23.96 -19.43
N THR A 600 -0.34 -24.88 -18.51
CA THR A 600 -1.49 -24.75 -17.59
C THR A 600 -1.12 -23.85 -16.43
N ILE A 601 -1.57 -22.59 -16.48
CA ILE A 601 -1.46 -21.63 -15.38
C ILE A 601 -2.15 -22.22 -14.16
N ALA A 602 -1.46 -22.22 -13.02
CA ALA A 602 -2.01 -22.67 -11.77
C ALA A 602 -3.23 -21.80 -11.41
N THR A 603 -4.25 -22.40 -10.81
CA THR A 603 -5.44 -21.67 -10.35
C THR A 603 -5.57 -21.81 -8.85
N ASP A 604 -6.08 -20.76 -8.19
CA ASP A 604 -6.36 -20.80 -6.77
C ASP A 604 -7.41 -21.87 -6.45
N PRO A 605 -7.17 -22.79 -5.49
CA PRO A 605 -8.14 -23.82 -5.14
C PRO A 605 -9.47 -23.30 -4.56
N LYS A 606 -9.49 -22.07 -4.01
CA LYS A 606 -10.64 -21.41 -3.38
C LYS A 606 -11.32 -20.39 -4.30
N THR A 607 -10.57 -19.55 -5.01
CA THR A 607 -11.12 -18.48 -5.85
C THR A 607 -11.23 -18.88 -7.33
N LYS A 608 -10.58 -19.97 -7.74
CA LYS A 608 -10.47 -20.43 -9.14
C LYS A 608 -9.87 -19.39 -10.09
N GLN A 609 -9.26 -18.32 -9.57
CA GLN A 609 -8.57 -17.32 -10.38
C GLN A 609 -7.18 -17.82 -10.80
N PRO A 610 -6.69 -17.40 -11.98
CA PRO A 610 -5.34 -17.74 -12.43
C PRO A 610 -4.28 -17.11 -11.51
N ASP A 611 -3.24 -17.87 -11.21
CA ASP A 611 -2.07 -17.43 -10.45
C ASP A 611 -1.09 -16.71 -11.37
N ILE A 612 -1.54 -15.53 -11.81
CA ILE A 612 -0.77 -14.61 -12.62
C ILE A 612 -0.86 -13.21 -12.01
N VAL A 613 0.30 -12.59 -11.86
CA VAL A 613 0.47 -11.22 -11.35
C VAL A 613 1.13 -10.43 -12.47
N VAL A 614 0.54 -9.30 -12.84
CA VAL A 614 1.05 -8.43 -13.89
C VAL A 614 1.35 -7.08 -13.28
N GLN A 615 2.58 -6.61 -13.41
CA GLN A 615 2.99 -5.28 -13.01
C GLN A 615 3.58 -4.55 -14.21
N GLN A 616 3.02 -3.41 -14.56
CA GLN A 616 3.44 -2.61 -15.69
C GLN A 616 3.67 -1.20 -15.23
N VAL A 617 4.88 -0.69 -15.50
CA VAL A 617 5.28 0.67 -15.12
C VAL A 617 5.81 1.40 -16.36
N GLY A 618 5.17 2.52 -16.70
CA GLY A 618 5.60 3.39 -17.79
C GLY A 618 6.92 4.13 -17.49
N PRO A 619 7.70 4.52 -18.52
CA PRO A 619 9.01 5.18 -18.35
C PRO A 619 8.97 6.51 -17.56
N THR A 620 7.89 7.27 -17.70
CA THR A 620 7.74 8.58 -17.03
C THR A 620 7.43 8.47 -15.55
N ILE A 621 6.63 7.47 -15.16
CA ILE A 621 6.39 7.18 -13.74
C ILE A 621 7.72 6.83 -13.10
N ALA A 622 8.50 5.96 -13.75
CA ALA A 622 9.74 5.45 -13.21
C ALA A 622 10.75 6.54 -12.81
N SER A 623 10.95 7.56 -13.67
CA SER A 623 11.85 8.68 -13.36
C SER A 623 11.33 9.59 -12.24
N SER A 624 10.02 9.86 -12.20
CA SER A 624 9.40 10.66 -11.15
C SER A 624 9.46 9.98 -9.78
N LEU A 625 9.39 8.65 -9.74
CA LEU A 625 9.49 7.86 -8.52
C LEU A 625 10.89 7.92 -7.90
N VAL A 626 11.94 7.84 -8.73
CA VAL A 626 13.34 7.98 -8.26
C VAL A 626 13.55 9.35 -7.59
N GLN A 627 13.13 10.43 -8.27
CA GLN A 627 13.31 11.79 -7.74
C GLN A 627 12.56 11.99 -6.42
N SER A 628 11.32 11.51 -6.36
CA SER A 628 10.48 11.60 -5.17
C SER A 628 11.10 10.85 -3.99
N ALA A 629 11.64 9.64 -4.22
CA ALA A 629 12.32 8.85 -3.20
C ALA A 629 13.53 9.57 -2.60
N ILE A 630 14.39 10.17 -3.45
CA ILE A 630 15.57 10.91 -2.99
C ILE A 630 15.16 12.14 -2.16
N ILE A 631 14.18 12.91 -2.65
CA ILE A 631 13.67 14.10 -1.94
C ILE A 631 13.10 13.70 -0.58
N LEU A 632 12.29 12.64 -0.51
CA LEU A 632 11.71 12.13 0.74
C LEU A 632 12.78 11.82 1.79
N ILE A 633 13.86 11.15 1.40
CA ILE A 633 14.97 10.78 2.30
C ILE A 633 15.67 12.04 2.84
N ILE A 634 16.02 12.98 1.97
CA ILE A 634 16.75 14.20 2.36
C ILE A 634 15.87 15.10 3.22
N VAL A 635 14.61 15.33 2.82
CA VAL A 635 13.66 16.18 3.55
C VAL A 635 13.36 15.57 4.92
N SER A 636 13.13 14.27 5.01
CA SER A 636 12.92 13.58 6.29
C SER A 636 14.14 13.74 7.21
N ALA A 637 15.35 13.46 6.72
CA ALA A 637 16.58 13.62 7.50
C ALA A 637 16.79 15.07 7.97
N ALA A 638 16.51 16.05 7.11
CA ALA A 638 16.62 17.47 7.44
C ALA A 638 15.59 17.89 8.51
N LEU A 639 14.34 17.48 8.39
CA LEU A 639 13.29 17.79 9.38
C LEU A 639 13.57 17.15 10.74
N ILE A 640 14.07 15.91 10.77
CA ILE A 640 14.51 15.25 12.00
C ILE A 640 15.68 16.02 12.63
N ALA A 641 16.68 16.41 11.84
CA ALA A 641 17.82 17.17 12.33
C ALA A 641 17.40 18.53 12.92
N LEU A 642 16.51 19.27 12.22
CA LEU A 642 15.94 20.53 12.70
C LEU A 642 15.13 20.34 13.98
N TYR A 643 14.34 19.27 14.06
CA TYR A 643 13.61 18.93 15.29
C TYR A 643 14.56 18.68 16.46
N LEU A 644 15.67 17.95 16.26
CA LEU A 644 16.66 17.76 17.32
C LEU A 644 17.37 19.05 17.72
N ALA A 645 17.64 19.96 16.78
CA ALA A 645 18.11 21.29 17.10
C ALA A 645 17.13 22.00 18.06
N PHE A 646 15.83 21.93 17.77
CA PHE A 646 14.79 22.51 18.62
C PHE A 646 14.65 21.81 19.97
N ALA A 647 14.69 20.47 20.01
CA ALA A 647 14.52 19.67 21.22
C ALA A 647 15.69 19.87 22.20
N PHE A 648 16.91 19.98 21.67
CA PHE A 648 18.12 20.18 22.46
C PHE A 648 18.50 21.66 22.69
N ARG A 649 17.67 22.63 22.24
CA ARG A 649 17.95 24.08 22.33
C ARG A 649 18.26 24.61 23.74
N ARG A 650 17.71 23.97 24.77
CA ARG A 650 17.85 24.41 26.17
C ARG A 650 19.18 23.99 26.81
N GLN A 651 20.07 23.31 26.07
CA GLN A 651 21.37 22.89 26.56
C GLN A 651 22.42 23.98 26.30
N ARG A 652 23.04 24.50 27.38
CA ARG A 652 24.07 25.56 27.28
C ARG A 652 25.46 25.04 26.91
N ALA A 653 25.73 23.74 27.14
CA ALA A 653 27.07 23.16 26.97
C ALA A 653 27.46 22.87 25.51
N ILE A 654 26.49 22.64 24.62
CA ILE A 654 26.72 22.32 23.21
C ILE A 654 25.72 23.13 22.38
N SER A 655 26.20 23.76 21.30
CA SER A 655 25.33 24.46 20.35
C SER A 655 24.30 23.49 19.74
N PRO A 656 23.01 23.84 19.68
CA PRO A 656 21.96 22.98 19.13
C PRO A 656 22.22 22.57 17.67
N TRP A 657 22.88 23.45 16.91
CA TRP A 657 23.26 23.21 15.52
C TRP A 657 24.29 22.09 15.35
N ARG A 658 25.12 21.81 16.37
CA ARG A 658 26.07 20.69 16.34
C ARG A 658 25.34 19.35 16.46
N PHE A 659 24.29 19.28 17.27
CA PHE A 659 23.42 18.10 17.33
C PHE A 659 22.69 17.89 16.00
N SER A 660 22.17 18.96 15.40
CA SER A 660 21.53 18.93 14.08
C SER A 660 22.48 18.41 13.00
N ALA A 661 23.68 19.00 12.88
CA ALA A 661 24.65 18.62 11.86
C ALA A 661 25.13 17.17 12.05
N CYS A 662 25.42 16.76 13.29
CA CYS A 662 25.81 15.39 13.60
C CYS A 662 24.70 14.39 13.26
N THR A 663 23.45 14.73 13.58
CA THR A 663 22.28 13.93 13.21
C THR A 663 22.16 13.76 11.71
N PHE A 664 22.19 14.87 10.97
CA PHE A 664 22.04 14.84 9.52
C PHE A 664 23.13 14.00 8.85
N LEU A 665 24.41 14.22 9.22
CA LEU A 665 25.54 13.45 8.70
C LEU A 665 25.45 11.96 9.06
N LYS A 666 24.98 11.64 10.26
CA LYS A 666 24.79 10.26 10.71
C LYS A 666 23.65 9.56 9.94
N LEU A 667 22.52 10.23 9.72
CA LEU A 667 21.42 9.65 8.93
C LEU A 667 21.85 9.45 7.47
N LEU A 668 22.59 10.41 6.90
CA LEU A 668 23.16 10.31 5.55
C LEU A 668 24.16 9.15 5.46
N HIS A 669 25.00 8.96 6.48
CA HIS A 669 25.88 7.80 6.60
C HIS A 669 25.10 6.48 6.55
N ASP A 670 24.03 6.34 7.33
CA ASP A 670 23.23 5.11 7.39
C ASP A 670 22.58 4.80 6.03
N VAL A 671 22.10 5.84 5.32
CA VAL A 671 21.57 5.72 3.95
C VAL A 671 22.67 5.26 2.98
N PHE A 672 23.87 5.84 3.04
CA PHE A 672 24.97 5.45 2.14
C PHE A 672 25.49 4.04 2.39
N VAL A 673 25.54 3.58 3.64
CA VAL A 673 25.89 2.19 3.96
C VAL A 673 24.88 1.24 3.34
N LEU A 674 23.58 1.49 3.55
CA LEU A 674 22.52 0.63 3.04
C LEU A 674 22.45 0.65 1.51
N ALA A 675 22.49 1.84 0.90
CA ALA A 675 22.48 2.01 -0.55
C ALA A 675 23.73 1.42 -1.20
N GLY A 676 24.91 1.65 -0.63
CA GLY A 676 26.17 1.11 -1.13
C GLY A 676 26.19 -0.42 -1.11
N LEU A 677 25.73 -1.02 -0.01
CA LEU A 677 25.63 -2.49 0.08
C LEU A 677 24.63 -3.04 -0.95
N TRP A 678 23.48 -2.38 -1.14
CA TRP A 678 22.49 -2.80 -2.13
C TRP A 678 23.01 -2.70 -3.57
N ALA A 679 23.79 -1.66 -3.89
CA ALA A 679 24.43 -1.52 -5.19
C ALA A 679 25.45 -2.63 -5.46
N ILE A 680 26.26 -2.99 -4.45
CA ILE A 680 27.22 -4.10 -4.57
C ILE A 680 26.48 -5.43 -4.74
N LEU A 681 25.50 -5.72 -3.88
CA LEU A 681 24.74 -6.96 -3.93
C LEU A 681 23.99 -7.10 -5.26
N GLY A 682 23.36 -6.03 -5.75
CA GLY A 682 22.61 -6.03 -7.00
C GLY A 682 23.47 -6.26 -8.24
N HIS A 683 24.79 -6.13 -8.14
CA HIS A 683 25.73 -6.49 -9.21
C HIS A 683 26.13 -7.97 -9.16
N PHE A 684 26.33 -8.54 -7.95
CA PHE A 684 26.85 -9.89 -7.78
C PHE A 684 25.77 -10.95 -7.53
N SER A 685 24.54 -10.54 -7.24
CA SER A 685 23.43 -11.42 -6.92
C SER A 685 22.11 -10.81 -7.38
N ASP A 686 21.08 -11.66 -7.47
CA ASP A 686 19.71 -11.20 -7.69
C ASP A 686 19.12 -10.49 -6.45
N LEU A 687 19.82 -10.57 -5.32
CA LEU A 687 19.53 -9.80 -4.11
C LEU A 687 20.10 -8.39 -4.30
N GLY A 688 19.28 -7.35 -4.13
CA GLY A 688 19.75 -5.96 -4.29
C GLY A 688 19.00 -5.15 -5.34
N GLN A 689 17.84 -5.63 -5.80
CA GLN A 689 16.94 -4.82 -6.60
C GLN A 689 16.45 -3.63 -5.78
N VAL A 690 16.52 -2.44 -6.37
CA VAL A 690 16.01 -1.20 -5.81
C VAL A 690 14.59 -1.01 -6.36
N ASP A 691 13.58 -1.16 -5.51
CA ASP A 691 12.16 -0.99 -5.81
C ASP A 691 11.49 -0.05 -4.78
N SER A 692 10.18 0.16 -4.87
CA SER A 692 9.47 1.04 -3.93
C SER A 692 9.52 0.54 -2.47
N LEU A 693 9.65 -0.78 -2.27
CA LEU A 693 9.79 -1.38 -0.94
C LEU A 693 11.17 -1.10 -0.33
N PHE A 694 12.24 -1.10 -1.14
CA PHE A 694 13.57 -0.70 -0.71
C PHE A 694 13.61 0.75 -0.21
N VAL A 695 12.95 1.68 -0.90
CA VAL A 695 12.84 3.09 -0.44
C VAL A 695 12.15 3.16 0.92
N THR A 696 11.07 2.39 1.09
CA THR A 696 10.37 2.28 2.37
C THR A 696 11.30 1.73 3.46
N ALA A 697 12.09 0.70 3.15
CA ALA A 697 13.06 0.11 4.07
C ALA A 697 14.17 1.10 4.48
N ILE A 698 14.71 1.91 3.55
CA ILE A 698 15.68 2.96 3.86
C ILE A 698 15.07 3.98 4.82
N LEU A 699 13.90 4.53 4.49
CA LEU A 699 13.27 5.59 5.29
C LEU A 699 12.90 5.10 6.70
N THR A 700 12.50 3.84 6.78
CA THR A 700 12.26 3.13 8.04
C THR A 700 13.54 2.94 8.84
N SER A 701 14.63 2.53 8.18
CA SER A 701 15.94 2.40 8.81
C SER A 701 16.42 3.75 9.36
N VAL A 702 16.26 4.84 8.62
CA VAL A 702 16.56 6.22 9.07
C VAL A 702 15.75 6.57 10.33
N ALA A 703 14.45 6.28 10.33
CA ALA A 703 13.56 6.55 11.46
C ALA A 703 13.86 5.67 12.68
N PHE A 704 14.30 4.43 12.49
CA PHE A 704 14.71 3.57 13.60
C PHE A 704 16.09 3.97 14.13
N SER A 705 17.04 4.25 13.24
CA SER A 705 18.42 4.54 13.58
C SER A 705 18.57 5.84 14.38
N ILE A 706 17.62 6.79 14.26
CA ILE A 706 17.62 8.00 15.09
C ILE A 706 17.29 7.74 16.57
N HIS A 707 16.55 6.68 16.90
CA HIS A 707 16.16 6.38 18.29
C HIS A 707 17.39 6.26 19.20
N ASP A 708 18.38 5.48 18.79
CA ASP A 708 19.60 5.30 19.56
C ASP A 708 20.44 6.57 19.63
N THR A 709 20.47 7.35 18.55
CA THR A 709 21.20 8.63 18.52
C THR A 709 20.62 9.61 19.55
N ILE A 710 19.29 9.70 19.64
CA ILE A 710 18.60 10.57 20.61
C ILE A 710 18.90 10.15 22.04
N VAL A 711 18.98 8.85 22.32
CA VAL A 711 19.26 8.36 23.67
C VAL A 711 20.72 8.55 24.07
N VAL A 712 21.65 8.34 23.15
CA VAL A 712 23.05 8.72 23.35
C VAL A 712 23.14 10.22 23.63
N PHE A 713 22.48 11.06 22.84
CA PHE A 713 22.46 12.52 23.05
C PHE A 713 21.82 12.92 24.38
N ASP A 714 20.73 12.27 24.80
CA ASP A 714 20.13 12.49 26.10
C ASP A 714 21.08 12.14 27.25
N ARG A 715 21.83 11.03 27.11
CA ARG A 715 22.81 10.63 28.13
C ARG A 715 24.02 11.56 28.16
N VAL A 716 24.52 11.99 27.00
CA VAL A 716 25.56 13.02 26.89
C VAL A 716 25.11 14.31 27.57
N ARG A 717 23.88 14.77 27.28
CA ARG A 717 23.29 15.97 27.88
C ARG A 717 23.24 15.88 29.40
N GLU A 718 22.90 14.72 29.94
CA GLU A 718 22.83 14.46 31.38
C GLU A 718 24.22 14.44 32.02
N ASN A 719 25.18 13.71 31.44
CA ASN A 719 26.54 13.62 31.97
C ASN A 719 27.29 14.95 31.92
N LEU A 720 26.98 15.82 30.94
CA LEU A 720 27.49 17.20 30.89
C LEU A 720 27.03 18.07 32.07
N ARG A 721 25.95 17.72 32.77
CA ARG A 721 25.44 18.48 33.93
C ARG A 721 26.04 18.04 35.26
N VAL A 722 26.63 16.84 35.32
CA VAL A 722 27.13 16.22 36.57
C VAL A 722 28.55 16.71 36.96
N GLY A 723 29.14 17.64 36.20
CA GLY A 723 30.25 18.50 36.65
C GLY A 723 31.58 18.38 35.87
N PRO A 724 32.54 19.30 36.13
CA PRO A 724 33.70 19.61 35.28
C PRO A 724 34.90 18.64 35.34
N ARG A 725 34.73 17.42 35.87
CA ARG A 725 35.85 16.48 36.13
C ARG A 725 36.23 15.61 34.94
N LEU A 726 35.40 15.54 33.90
CA LEU A 726 35.63 14.71 32.72
C LEU A 726 35.85 15.58 31.50
N THR A 727 36.81 15.19 30.66
CA THR A 727 36.96 15.80 29.33
C THR A 727 35.76 15.47 28.46
N PHE A 728 35.54 16.25 27.39
CA PHE A 728 34.44 15.99 26.46
C PHE A 728 34.46 14.54 25.93
N ASP A 729 35.64 14.06 25.52
CA ASP A 729 35.83 12.68 25.04
C ASP A 729 35.45 11.64 26.10
N GLN A 730 35.80 11.86 27.36
CA GLN A 730 35.41 10.98 28.47
C GLN A 730 33.90 10.99 28.72
N VAL A 731 33.25 12.16 28.60
CA VAL A 731 31.79 12.28 28.72
C VAL A 731 31.09 11.53 27.59
N ILE A 732 31.56 11.67 26.35
CA ILE A 732 31.02 10.92 25.20
C ILE A 732 31.21 9.42 25.42
N ASN A 733 32.42 8.98 25.77
CA ASN A 733 32.71 7.56 25.97
C ASN A 733 31.83 6.95 27.07
N LEU A 734 31.73 7.63 28.22
CA LEU A 734 30.91 7.20 29.33
C LEU A 734 29.44 7.11 28.94
N SER A 735 28.94 8.09 28.19
CA SER A 735 27.54 8.14 27.76
C SER A 735 27.21 6.99 26.81
N THR A 736 28.06 6.72 25.81
CA THR A 736 27.88 5.63 24.85
C THR A 736 27.88 4.27 25.54
N VAL A 737 28.83 4.02 26.45
CA VAL A 737 28.90 2.74 27.18
C VAL A 737 27.67 2.54 28.07
N GLN A 738 27.20 3.59 28.74
CA GLN A 738 26.01 3.52 29.60
C GLN A 738 24.73 3.25 28.82
N THR A 739 24.63 3.68 27.57
CA THR A 739 23.44 3.43 26.73
C THR A 739 23.53 2.14 25.93
N MET A 740 24.72 1.51 25.83
CA MET A 740 24.97 0.37 24.95
C MET A 740 24.04 -0.82 25.20
N THR A 741 23.86 -1.23 26.46
CA THR A 741 22.97 -2.35 26.81
C THR A 741 21.54 -2.12 26.34
N ARG A 742 21.05 -0.89 26.50
CA ARG A 742 19.71 -0.50 26.02
C ARG A 742 19.64 -0.59 24.50
N SER A 743 20.57 0.04 23.79
CA SER A 743 20.59 0.06 22.33
C SER A 743 20.66 -1.34 21.72
N LEU A 744 21.46 -2.23 22.33
CA LEU A 744 21.51 -3.64 21.93
C LEU A 744 20.17 -4.34 22.16
N ASN A 745 19.54 -4.19 23.33
CA ASN A 745 18.27 -4.84 23.63
C ASN A 745 17.14 -4.34 22.73
N THR A 746 17.05 -3.03 22.49
CA THR A 746 16.08 -2.44 21.56
C THR A 746 16.30 -2.97 20.14
N SER A 747 17.55 -2.97 19.65
CA SER A 747 17.88 -3.51 18.33
C SER A 747 17.54 -4.99 18.20
N LEU A 748 17.84 -5.81 19.22
CA LEU A 748 17.52 -7.24 19.23
C LEU A 748 16.02 -7.50 19.15
N THR A 749 15.18 -6.74 19.86
CA THR A 749 13.72 -6.92 19.78
C THR A 749 13.18 -6.68 18.37
N VAL A 750 13.70 -5.67 17.66
CA VAL A 750 13.32 -5.41 16.27
C VAL A 750 13.87 -6.50 15.34
N ILE A 751 15.12 -6.93 15.52
CA ILE A 751 15.71 -8.02 14.75
C ILE A 751 14.92 -9.32 14.92
N PHE A 752 14.49 -9.68 16.13
CA PHE A 752 13.69 -10.89 16.35
C PHE A 752 12.36 -10.86 15.59
N VAL A 753 11.71 -9.70 15.56
CA VAL A 753 10.46 -9.52 14.83
C VAL A 753 10.70 -9.60 13.31
N LEU A 754 11.75 -8.96 12.81
CA LEU A 754 12.09 -8.98 11.38
C LEU A 754 12.54 -10.38 10.92
N LEU A 755 13.31 -11.10 11.73
CA LEU A 755 13.73 -12.48 11.43
C LEU A 755 12.54 -13.44 11.44
N ALA A 756 11.61 -13.29 12.38
CA ALA A 756 10.39 -14.10 12.40
C ALA A 756 9.55 -13.89 11.14
N ARG A 757 9.50 -12.64 10.62
CA ARG A 757 8.92 -12.33 9.31
C ARG A 757 9.67 -13.03 8.18
N GLY A 758 10.98 -12.82 8.05
CA GLY A 758 11.76 -13.40 6.96
C GLY A 758 11.67 -14.92 6.89
N VAL A 759 11.68 -15.59 8.06
CA VAL A 759 11.52 -17.05 8.14
C VAL A 759 10.09 -17.48 7.76
N GLY A 760 9.06 -16.74 8.18
CA GLY A 760 7.67 -17.04 7.82
C GLY A 760 7.38 -16.90 6.32
N GLU A 761 8.02 -15.91 5.68
CA GLU A 761 7.91 -15.65 4.23
C GLU A 761 8.58 -16.79 3.43
N VAL A 762 9.80 -17.21 3.83
CA VAL A 762 10.54 -18.33 3.21
C VAL A 762 9.88 -19.71 3.47
N ALA A 763 9.27 -19.90 4.63
CA ALA A 763 8.58 -21.15 4.96
C ALA A 763 7.24 -21.32 4.23
N CYS A 764 6.64 -20.23 3.74
CA CYS A 764 5.37 -20.27 3.01
C CYS A 764 5.54 -20.30 1.48
N THR A 765 6.70 -19.89 0.96
CA THR A 765 7.05 -20.06 -0.47
C THR A 765 7.48 -21.48 -0.82
N THR A 766 7.56 -22.40 0.16
CA THR A 766 7.72 -23.84 -0.07
C THR A 766 6.36 -24.53 -0.02
N PRO A 767 5.78 -24.98 -1.15
CA PRO A 767 4.53 -25.72 -1.14
C PRO A 767 4.80 -27.14 -0.66
N GLY A 768 4.61 -27.36 0.64
CA GLY A 768 4.85 -28.64 1.30
C GLY A 768 4.38 -28.65 2.75
N GLY A 769 3.22 -28.03 3.03
CA GLY A 769 2.57 -28.05 4.33
C GLY A 769 2.04 -29.46 4.66
N VAL A 770 2.93 -30.41 4.96
CA VAL A 770 2.56 -31.59 5.72
C VAL A 770 2.36 -31.12 7.15
N ARG A 771 1.08 -31.07 7.59
CA ARG A 771 0.73 -30.92 9.01
C ARG A 771 1.55 -31.92 9.83
N PRO A 772 2.16 -31.55 10.97
CA PRO A 772 2.65 -32.55 11.90
C PRO A 772 1.42 -33.30 12.45
N THR A 773 1.20 -34.51 11.96
CA THR A 773 0.26 -35.46 12.57
C THR A 773 0.71 -35.74 13.99
N SER A 774 -0.24 -35.70 14.94
CA SER A 774 -0.02 -35.96 16.36
C SER A 774 0.68 -37.31 16.60
N PRO A 775 1.43 -37.47 17.70
CA PRO A 775 2.14 -38.71 17.99
C PRO A 775 1.16 -39.81 18.39
N GLY A 776 0.95 -40.79 17.51
CA GLY A 776 0.17 -42.00 17.77
C GLY A 776 0.96 -43.25 17.40
N ALA A 777 1.44 -43.94 18.44
CA ALA A 777 1.74 -45.38 18.53
C ALA A 777 2.47 -46.09 17.35
N GLY A 778 3.78 -46.30 17.55
CA GLY A 778 4.49 -47.58 17.40
C GLY A 778 4.26 -48.46 16.17
N THR A 779 5.33 -48.67 15.39
CA THR A 779 6.14 -49.90 15.49
C THR A 779 7.36 -49.83 14.58
N HIS A 780 8.49 -50.24 15.16
CA HIS A 780 9.80 -50.40 14.53
C HIS A 780 9.76 -51.28 13.28
N ARG A 781 10.52 -50.91 12.24
CA ARG A 781 11.51 -51.83 11.63
C ARG A 781 12.55 -51.07 10.80
N LEU A 782 13.79 -51.17 11.27
CA LEU A 782 15.02 -50.82 10.58
C LEU A 782 15.48 -51.97 9.67
N ALA A 783 16.28 -51.60 8.68
CA ALA A 783 17.36 -52.35 8.03
C ALA A 783 17.02 -53.26 6.84
N GLY A 784 17.87 -53.15 5.81
CA GLY A 784 18.12 -54.25 4.88
C GLY A 784 18.53 -53.86 3.46
N ARG A 785 19.78 -53.42 3.24
CA ARG A 785 20.46 -53.59 1.95
C ARG A 785 20.55 -55.08 1.63
N VAL A 786 20.03 -55.53 0.48
CA VAL A 786 20.55 -56.73 -0.22
C VAL A 786 20.44 -56.52 -1.73
N ARG A 787 21.57 -56.70 -2.43
CA ARG A 787 21.70 -56.90 -3.88
C ARG A 787 21.37 -58.37 -4.21
N GLU A 788 20.66 -58.63 -5.31
CA GLU A 788 20.82 -59.81 -6.20
C GLU A 788 19.87 -59.59 -7.42
N ILE A 789 20.40 -59.28 -8.62
CA ILE A 789 20.67 -60.13 -9.81
C ILE A 789 19.40 -60.64 -10.54
N PRO A 790 19.34 -60.55 -11.90
CA PRO A 790 18.08 -60.53 -12.67
C PRO A 790 17.67 -61.90 -13.22
N ARG A 791 16.38 -62.10 -13.50
CA ARG A 791 15.89 -63.14 -14.42
C ARG A 791 14.70 -62.68 -15.26
N ASN A 792 14.83 -63.05 -16.53
CA ASN A 792 13.99 -62.88 -17.72
C ASN A 792 12.46 -62.98 -17.55
N THR A 793 11.80 -62.15 -18.37
CA THR A 793 10.63 -62.36 -19.28
C THR A 793 10.09 -63.79 -19.46
N PRO A 794 8.81 -63.98 -19.86
CA PRO A 794 8.16 -63.36 -21.06
C PRO A 794 7.46 -62.03 -20.83
#